data_AF-S3C6K4-F1
#
_entry.id   AF-S3C6K4-F1
#
_cell.length_a   1.000
_cell.length_b   1.000
_cell.length_c   1.000
_cell.angle_alpha   90.00
_cell.angle_beta   90.00
_cell.angle_gamma   90.00
#
_symmetry.space_group_name_H-M   'P 1'
#
loop_
_entity.id
_entity.type
_entity.pdbx_description
1 polymer ?
#
loop_
_entity_poly.entity_id
_entity_poly.type
_entity_poly.pdbx_seq_one_letter_code
_entity_poly.pdbx_strand_id
1 'polypeptide(L)'
;MPRLRSLPAGFTLRNRGFRSPEKSLAESSASGKLLAEYELACRAGKAIMPLIDQLRLPLDFSSGRGVRINTQGTITFITDSAAQQSRLRNLSKRILENLITAGVPVVAVDFRNRGRRSTLNEVEKPEPIRTPSLIAAAELESSAARLINPDLKHQILALAAVLRPRPEEMPLAVETALEGTIERIDRLIGRTDRIKTLLPSAPDAKLIPDEASAKANPVLAAVRSRQRARLARRTLAETETNQIAEEARQALTLLKTAREKLMPPAAEEAAAELPFELSSKVLDDAGQSAVSAALKIAGWTARLNQVEDRLTLPLEEAVQTLAAKGTPPAAASPSLPNAGTPEELSPAVLRSELKRKIKVLQSKLSETLSQIRHIGVRMPELPDILSADSRLAQEAADLARAREKGDSQALAAALSAESSRKLLSWESRLEVKSRLDTLEQTLAAMSKRFQADRPWLLAPRSKYADERPETMETLRKIDRRLINEEEALSSMSAEIETLAEKVEILRGDLPDDALSGINPLEGALLESLKIVFARLRSLEAVLGGRLNESIIPSEAEAEADPQLAAIRARQLARLKTWDNRAALLAAAEQSAAAVDRVLTAPRGEGLSPELAAMLERAAAEVVERFEAARAAIDPDAKPLELPDLFGAPIPADDKSESAAPHASQTAQATEDAVQAAAEAEEAQQQELRTKLEELLTIIPIWADRLPRMPDPKLIPNEAECAGNPQLSELRSRMLSRRSRREDLQARLSSLHEAALKLRERLGNPLADAAETGRYAAALMRDADRFSADLGK
;
A
#
# COMPACT_ATOMS: atom_id res chain seq x y z
N MET A 1 -4.71 15.04 -13.62
CA MET A 1 -4.99 16.49 -13.76
C MET A 1 -3.68 17.26 -13.70
N PRO A 2 -3.24 17.93 -14.78
CA PRO A 2 -2.05 18.76 -14.75
C PRO A 2 -2.32 20.04 -13.95
N ARG A 3 -1.35 20.44 -13.12
CA ARG A 3 -1.43 21.60 -12.24
C ARG A 3 -1.50 22.89 -13.08
N LEU A 4 -2.55 23.67 -12.87
CA LEU A 4 -2.73 24.99 -13.46
C LEU A 4 -1.58 25.92 -13.04
N ARG A 5 -1.08 26.66 -14.03
CA ARG A 5 -0.05 27.71 -13.94
C ARG A 5 -0.45 28.79 -12.92
N SER A 6 0.56 29.32 -12.23
CA SER A 6 0.47 30.48 -11.35
C SER A 6 -0.16 31.68 -12.07
N LEU A 7 -1.18 32.28 -11.46
CA LEU A 7 -1.76 33.56 -11.89
C LEU A 7 -0.77 34.72 -11.56
N PRO A 8 -0.78 35.80 -12.36
CA PRO A 8 0.15 36.92 -12.20
C PRO A 8 -0.12 37.76 -10.93
N ALA A 9 0.95 38.34 -10.40
CA ALA A 9 1.00 39.13 -9.17
C ALA A 9 0.08 40.37 -9.25
N GLY A 10 -1.10 40.27 -8.64
CA GLY A 10 -2.13 41.30 -8.63
C GLY A 10 -3.52 40.74 -8.33
N PHE A 11 -3.75 39.45 -8.58
CA PHE A 11 -4.98 38.77 -8.19
C PHE A 11 -4.94 38.36 -6.71
N THR A 12 -5.61 39.11 -5.84
CA THR A 12 -5.95 38.64 -4.49
C THR A 12 -7.24 37.83 -4.55
N LEU A 13 -7.13 36.51 -4.36
CA LEU A 13 -8.29 35.68 -4.01
C LEU A 13 -8.74 36.11 -2.61
N ARG A 14 -9.67 37.06 -2.53
CA ARG A 14 -10.46 37.24 -1.30
C ARG A 14 -11.18 35.93 -1.06
N ASN A 15 -10.82 35.24 0.02
CA ASN A 15 -11.56 34.11 0.58
C ASN A 15 -13.01 34.55 0.85
N ARG A 16 -13.88 34.40 -0.16
CA ARG A 16 -15.32 34.44 0.05
C ARG A 16 -15.70 33.09 0.63
N GLY A 17 -15.76 33.03 1.95
CA GLY A 17 -16.52 31.98 2.62
C GLY A 17 -17.91 31.89 2.00
N PHE A 18 -18.47 30.68 1.98
CA PHE A 18 -19.80 30.38 1.45
C PHE A 18 -20.79 31.44 1.94
N ARG A 19 -21.20 32.35 1.05
CA ARG A 19 -22.26 33.30 1.36
C ARG A 19 -23.57 32.55 1.18
N SER A 20 -24.45 32.58 2.18
CA SER A 20 -25.81 32.11 1.99
C SER A 20 -26.43 32.86 0.79
N PRO A 21 -27.25 32.19 -0.03
CA PRO A 21 -27.93 32.84 -1.16
C PRO A 21 -28.68 34.11 -0.70
N GLU A 22 -29.23 34.10 0.52
CA GLU A 22 -29.85 35.25 1.19
C GLU A 22 -28.91 36.47 1.34
N LYS A 23 -27.67 36.26 1.81
CA LYS A 23 -26.66 37.33 1.94
C LYS A 23 -26.16 37.83 0.58
N SER A 24 -26.17 36.97 -0.43
CA SER A 24 -25.74 37.31 -1.79
C SER A 24 -26.81 38.09 -2.55
N LEU A 25 -28.08 37.81 -2.25
CA LEU A 25 -29.22 38.51 -2.82
C LEU A 25 -29.39 39.89 -2.17
N ALA A 26 -29.28 40.03 -0.84
CA ALA A 26 -29.46 41.30 -0.13
C ALA A 26 -28.54 42.47 -0.60
N GLU A 27 -27.42 42.19 -1.26
CA GLU A 27 -26.41 43.19 -1.66
C GLU A 27 -26.62 43.79 -3.08
N SER A 28 -27.60 43.34 -3.87
CA SER A 28 -27.81 43.85 -5.25
C SER A 28 -29.15 44.54 -5.47
N SER A 29 -29.22 45.64 -6.23
CA SER A 29 -30.46 46.41 -6.45
C SER A 29 -31.52 45.70 -7.32
N ALA A 30 -31.14 44.64 -8.05
CA ALA A 30 -32.06 43.76 -8.80
C ALA A 30 -32.64 42.61 -7.93
N SER A 31 -32.23 42.51 -6.67
CA SER A 31 -32.53 41.38 -5.78
C SER A 31 -33.94 41.36 -5.20
N GLY A 32 -34.64 42.50 -5.11
CA GLY A 32 -35.93 42.55 -4.41
C GLY A 32 -36.98 41.61 -4.99
N LYS A 33 -37.00 41.44 -6.32
CA LYS A 33 -37.90 40.49 -7.01
C LYS A 33 -37.49 39.04 -6.78
N LEU A 34 -36.19 38.74 -6.86
CA LEU A 34 -35.66 37.39 -6.64
C LEU A 34 -35.75 36.96 -5.16
N LEU A 35 -35.61 37.90 -4.23
CA LEU A 35 -35.83 37.69 -2.80
C LEU A 35 -37.31 37.42 -2.51
N ALA A 36 -38.23 38.18 -3.13
CA ALA A 36 -39.65 37.90 -3.01
C ALA A 36 -40.03 36.54 -3.61
N GLU A 37 -39.47 36.15 -4.76
CA GLU A 37 -39.66 34.82 -5.36
C GLU A 37 -39.07 33.70 -4.49
N TYR A 38 -37.90 33.93 -3.88
CA TYR A 38 -37.26 32.97 -2.97
C TYR A 38 -38.04 32.81 -1.66
N GLU A 39 -38.50 33.90 -1.05
CA GLU A 39 -39.35 33.86 0.15
C GLU A 39 -40.67 33.15 -0.12
N LEU A 40 -41.30 33.39 -1.27
CA LEU A 40 -42.50 32.68 -1.69
C LEU A 40 -42.21 31.18 -1.93
N ALA A 41 -41.05 30.83 -2.50
CA ALA A 41 -40.64 29.44 -2.68
C ALA A 41 -40.41 28.72 -1.35
N CYS A 42 -39.80 29.39 -0.36
CA CYS A 42 -39.62 28.87 1.00
C CYS A 42 -40.95 28.71 1.74
N ARG A 43 -41.89 29.67 1.61
CA ARG A 43 -43.24 29.55 2.19
C ARG A 43 -44.01 28.39 1.56
N ALA A 44 -43.96 28.25 0.24
CA ALA A 44 -44.57 27.13 -0.47
C ALA A 44 -43.97 25.78 -0.06
N GLY A 45 -42.65 25.71 0.09
CA GLY A 45 -41.95 24.52 0.59
C GLY A 45 -42.37 24.13 2.00
N LYS A 46 -42.39 25.09 2.94
CA LYS A 46 -42.81 24.86 4.33
C LYS A 46 -44.28 24.45 4.47
N ALA A 47 -45.16 24.96 3.61
CA ALA A 47 -46.58 24.59 3.61
C ALA A 47 -46.83 23.14 3.17
N ILE A 48 -45.89 22.54 2.42
CA ILE A 48 -46.04 21.19 1.85
C ILE A 48 -45.29 20.13 2.65
N MET A 49 -44.25 20.50 3.41
CA MET A 49 -43.51 19.57 4.28
C MET A 49 -44.40 18.64 5.13
N PRO A 50 -45.46 19.11 5.80
CA PRO A 50 -46.32 18.23 6.60
C PRO A 50 -46.99 17.13 5.78
N LEU A 51 -47.31 17.39 4.50
CA LEU A 51 -47.87 16.39 3.60
C LEU A 51 -46.81 15.40 3.10
N ILE A 52 -45.57 15.86 2.95
CA ILE A 52 -44.44 15.02 2.49
C ILE A 52 -43.99 14.09 3.61
N ASP A 53 -43.92 14.60 4.84
CA ASP A 53 -43.57 13.85 6.03
C ASP A 53 -44.61 12.73 6.30
N GLN A 54 -45.90 13.02 6.10
CA GLN A 54 -46.97 12.01 6.17
C GLN A 54 -46.81 10.87 5.15
N LEU A 55 -46.16 11.12 4.02
CA LEU A 55 -45.95 10.14 2.95
C LEU A 55 -44.60 9.45 3.03
N ARG A 56 -43.76 9.79 4.02
CA ARG A 56 -42.39 9.29 4.19
C ARG A 56 -41.55 9.42 2.90
N LEU A 57 -41.74 10.50 2.14
CA LEU A 57 -40.93 10.76 0.95
C LEU A 57 -39.65 11.49 1.37
N PRO A 58 -38.45 11.03 0.97
CA PRO A 58 -37.18 11.69 1.29
C PRO A 58 -36.98 12.91 0.39
N LEU A 59 -37.79 13.95 0.58
CA LEU A 59 -37.76 15.20 -0.16
C LEU A 59 -37.87 16.37 0.82
N ASP A 60 -36.95 17.32 0.76
CA ASP A 60 -37.00 18.54 1.56
C ASP A 60 -37.13 19.77 0.65
N PHE A 61 -38.32 20.38 0.64
CA PHE A 61 -38.57 21.63 -0.08
C PHE A 61 -38.56 22.86 0.85
N SER A 62 -38.35 22.69 2.16
CA SER A 62 -38.44 23.77 3.16
C SER A 62 -37.44 24.91 2.93
N SER A 63 -36.31 24.60 2.31
CA SER A 63 -35.23 25.54 1.93
C SER A 63 -35.47 26.31 0.63
N GLY A 64 -36.61 26.08 -0.04
CA GLY A 64 -36.92 26.60 -1.38
C GLY A 64 -36.14 25.93 -2.50
N ARG A 65 -35.23 24.99 -2.18
CA ARG A 65 -34.40 24.28 -3.15
C ARG A 65 -35.25 23.30 -3.96
N GLY A 66 -35.38 23.57 -5.26
CA GLY A 66 -36.20 22.73 -6.16
C GLY A 66 -37.65 23.21 -6.32
N VAL A 67 -38.01 24.37 -5.76
CA VAL A 67 -39.31 25.02 -6.00
C VAL A 67 -39.08 26.21 -6.93
N ARG A 68 -39.80 26.28 -8.05
CA ARG A 68 -39.74 27.40 -8.99
C ARG A 68 -41.12 28.04 -9.14
N ILE A 69 -41.18 29.35 -9.07
CA ILE A 69 -42.42 30.12 -9.31
C ILE A 69 -42.30 30.73 -10.69
N ASN A 70 -43.20 30.36 -11.60
CA ASN A 70 -43.26 30.97 -12.92
C ASN A 70 -44.13 32.22 -12.87
N THR A 71 -43.88 33.16 -13.80
CA THR A 71 -44.58 34.45 -13.94
C THR A 71 -46.09 34.35 -14.18
N GLN A 72 -46.62 33.15 -14.47
CA GLN A 72 -48.05 32.88 -14.65
C GLN A 72 -48.75 32.35 -13.38
N GLY A 73 -48.08 32.41 -12.22
CA GLY A 73 -48.64 31.92 -10.95
C GLY A 73 -48.65 30.39 -10.83
N THR A 74 -47.83 29.68 -11.61
CA THR A 74 -47.62 28.23 -11.49
C THR A 74 -46.39 27.93 -10.65
N ILE A 75 -46.55 27.08 -9.62
CA ILE A 75 -45.41 26.58 -8.83
C ILE A 75 -44.99 25.22 -9.37
N THR A 76 -43.71 25.09 -9.70
CA THR A 76 -43.10 23.86 -10.20
C THR A 76 -42.21 23.24 -9.13
N PHE A 77 -42.54 22.04 -8.68
CA PHE A 77 -41.69 21.24 -7.77
C PHE A 77 -40.81 20.29 -8.57
N ILE A 78 -39.51 20.31 -8.25
CA ILE A 78 -38.49 19.51 -8.92
C ILE A 78 -38.15 18.30 -8.05
N THR A 79 -38.48 17.10 -8.52
CA THR A 79 -38.25 15.81 -7.83
C THR A 79 -37.06 15.06 -8.40
N ASP A 80 -36.49 14.13 -7.65
CA ASP A 80 -35.32 13.34 -8.08
C ASP A 80 -35.67 11.99 -8.73
N SER A 81 -36.91 11.53 -8.57
CA SER A 81 -37.41 10.27 -9.13
C SER A 81 -38.78 10.40 -9.79
N ALA A 82 -39.00 9.63 -10.87
CA ALA A 82 -40.28 9.57 -11.58
C ALA A 82 -41.41 8.97 -10.71
N ALA A 83 -41.04 8.11 -9.75
CA ALA A 83 -41.98 7.56 -8.77
C ALA A 83 -42.45 8.64 -7.78
N GLN A 84 -41.53 9.52 -7.35
CA GLN A 84 -41.86 10.66 -6.48
C GLN A 84 -42.73 11.69 -7.22
N GLN A 85 -42.41 11.99 -8.48
CA GLN A 85 -43.20 12.88 -9.34
C GLN A 85 -44.65 12.38 -9.48
N SER A 86 -44.83 11.08 -9.73
CA SER A 86 -46.16 10.48 -9.90
C SER A 86 -46.99 10.52 -8.62
N ARG A 87 -46.37 10.22 -7.46
CA ARG A 87 -47.02 10.29 -6.14
C ARG A 87 -47.46 11.71 -5.78
N LEU A 88 -46.61 12.71 -6.03
CA LEU A 88 -46.94 14.11 -5.79
C LEU A 88 -47.98 14.66 -6.77
N ARG A 89 -47.97 14.21 -8.02
CA ARG A 89 -48.99 14.58 -9.02
C ARG A 89 -50.40 14.13 -8.62
N ASN A 90 -50.53 12.95 -8.01
CA ASN A 90 -51.80 12.46 -7.47
C ASN A 90 -52.33 13.31 -6.31
N LEU A 91 -51.46 14.06 -5.64
CA LEU A 91 -51.79 14.94 -4.52
C LEU A 91 -51.85 16.41 -4.90
N SER A 92 -51.71 16.73 -6.19
CA SER A 92 -51.72 18.09 -6.73
C SER A 92 -52.87 18.96 -6.23
N LYS A 93 -54.09 18.40 -6.12
CA LYS A 93 -55.27 19.11 -5.60
C LYS A 93 -55.15 19.48 -4.11
N ARG A 94 -54.72 18.53 -3.27
CA ARG A 94 -54.50 18.76 -1.82
C ARG A 94 -53.34 19.71 -1.57
N ILE A 95 -52.29 19.62 -2.39
CA ILE A 95 -51.13 20.52 -2.32
C ILE A 95 -51.54 21.94 -2.71
N LEU A 96 -52.37 22.10 -3.73
CA LEU A 96 -52.90 23.39 -4.16
C LEU A 96 -53.81 24.01 -3.08
N GLU A 97 -54.71 23.23 -2.47
CA GLU A 97 -55.55 23.66 -1.34
C GLU A 97 -54.69 24.15 -0.16
N ASN A 98 -53.68 23.38 0.24
CA ASN A 98 -52.79 23.75 1.34
C ASN A 98 -51.98 25.02 1.06
N LEU A 99 -51.51 25.21 -0.17
CA LEU A 99 -50.82 26.43 -0.60
C LEU A 99 -51.72 27.67 -0.56
N ILE A 100 -53.01 27.53 -0.91
CA ILE A 100 -54.00 28.62 -0.83
C ILE A 100 -54.27 28.98 0.64
N THR A 101 -54.48 27.99 1.52
CA THR A 101 -54.64 28.24 2.97
C THR A 101 -53.40 28.87 3.61
N ALA A 102 -52.20 28.58 3.08
CA ALA A 102 -50.95 29.18 3.53
C ALA A 102 -50.71 30.59 2.96
N GLY A 103 -51.64 31.14 2.17
CA GLY A 103 -51.57 32.50 1.62
C GLY A 103 -50.59 32.67 0.47
N VAL A 104 -50.23 31.60 -0.26
CA VAL A 104 -49.35 31.68 -1.42
C VAL A 104 -50.20 31.94 -2.68
N PRO A 105 -49.91 32.99 -3.48
CA PRO A 105 -50.69 33.31 -4.69
C PRO A 105 -50.36 32.33 -5.83
N VAL A 106 -51.10 31.22 -5.92
CA VAL A 106 -50.86 30.12 -6.89
C VAL A 106 -52.13 29.77 -7.64
N VAL A 107 -52.02 29.59 -8.97
CA VAL A 107 -53.10 29.21 -9.87
C VAL A 107 -53.06 27.70 -10.20
N ALA A 108 -51.85 27.12 -10.28
CA ALA A 108 -51.68 25.69 -10.54
C ALA A 108 -50.30 25.16 -10.06
N VAL A 109 -50.22 23.85 -9.85
CA VAL A 109 -49.02 23.14 -9.36
C VAL A 109 -48.53 22.17 -10.44
N ASP A 110 -47.25 22.25 -10.80
CA ASP A 110 -46.57 21.36 -11.75
C ASP A 110 -45.44 20.58 -11.04
N PHE A 111 -45.15 19.37 -11.52
CA PHE A 111 -44.08 18.52 -10.97
C PHE A 111 -43.15 18.08 -12.10
N ARG A 112 -41.84 18.31 -11.95
CA ARG A 112 -40.83 17.96 -12.96
C ARG A 112 -39.73 17.11 -12.36
N ASN A 113 -39.30 16.09 -13.08
CA ASN A 113 -38.17 15.27 -12.67
C ASN A 113 -36.83 15.97 -13.00
N ARG A 114 -35.85 15.92 -12.10
CA ARG A 114 -34.45 16.19 -12.47
C ARG A 114 -34.06 15.05 -13.41
N GLY A 115 -34.03 15.32 -14.71
CA GLY A 115 -33.61 14.31 -15.68
C GLY A 115 -32.30 13.68 -15.23
N ARG A 116 -32.23 12.33 -15.23
CA ARG A 116 -30.93 11.66 -15.12
C ARG A 116 -30.04 12.30 -16.17
N ARG A 117 -28.84 12.75 -15.78
CA ARG A 117 -27.78 12.96 -16.77
C ARG A 117 -27.64 11.63 -17.49
N SER A 118 -28.08 11.59 -18.74
CA SER A 118 -27.90 10.44 -19.60
C SER A 118 -26.41 10.13 -19.64
N THR A 119 -26.03 8.92 -19.25
CA THR A 119 -24.73 8.32 -19.59
C THR A 119 -24.70 7.99 -21.08
N LEU A 120 -24.99 8.98 -21.92
CA LEU A 120 -24.97 8.95 -23.37
C LEU A 120 -24.42 10.31 -23.83
N ASN A 121 -23.14 10.52 -23.56
CA ASN A 121 -22.10 10.12 -24.49
C ASN A 121 -20.92 9.72 -23.60
N GLU A 122 -20.45 8.47 -23.74
CA GLU A 122 -19.01 8.30 -23.65
C GLU A 122 -18.45 9.29 -24.66
N VAL A 123 -17.97 10.44 -24.17
CA VAL A 123 -16.92 11.15 -24.87
C VAL A 123 -15.90 10.06 -25.12
N GLU A 124 -15.72 9.65 -26.37
CA GLU A 124 -14.56 8.85 -26.78
C GLU A 124 -13.44 9.31 -25.88
N LYS A 125 -12.92 8.42 -25.02
CA LYS A 125 -11.71 8.74 -24.26
C LYS A 125 -10.81 9.37 -25.31
N PRO A 126 -10.42 10.66 -25.20
CA PRO A 126 -9.51 11.21 -26.19
C PRO A 126 -8.37 10.21 -26.20
N GLU A 127 -8.09 9.65 -27.38
CA GLU A 127 -6.96 8.73 -27.53
C GLU A 127 -5.82 9.35 -26.74
N PRO A 128 -5.16 8.58 -25.84
CA PRO A 128 -4.17 9.15 -24.95
C PRO A 128 -3.25 9.99 -25.81
N ILE A 129 -3.27 11.32 -25.62
CA ILE A 129 -2.51 12.26 -26.44
C ILE A 129 -1.07 11.79 -26.30
N ARG A 130 -0.56 11.12 -27.34
CA ARG A 130 0.74 10.50 -27.31
C ARG A 130 1.73 11.65 -27.38
N THR A 131 2.34 11.99 -26.25
CA THR A 131 3.31 13.07 -26.20
C THR A 131 4.60 12.59 -26.88
N PRO A 132 4.98 13.14 -28.05
CA PRO A 132 6.25 12.82 -28.68
C PRO A 132 7.38 13.20 -27.74
N SER A 133 8.44 12.39 -27.68
CA SER A 133 9.58 12.68 -26.80
C SER A 133 10.88 12.21 -27.42
N LEU A 134 11.77 13.18 -27.64
CA LEU A 134 13.07 12.97 -28.24
C LEU A 134 13.98 12.11 -27.34
N ILE A 135 13.92 12.33 -26.02
CA ILE A 135 14.72 11.57 -25.04
C ILE A 135 14.25 10.11 -24.94
N ALA A 136 12.95 9.86 -24.81
CA ALA A 136 12.45 8.49 -24.63
C ALA A 136 12.70 7.64 -25.88
N ALA A 137 12.54 8.22 -27.08
CA ALA A 137 12.91 7.53 -28.32
C ALA A 137 14.40 7.13 -28.30
N ALA A 138 15.30 8.03 -27.91
CA ALA A 138 16.73 7.74 -27.84
C ALA A 138 17.10 6.74 -26.73
N GLU A 139 16.42 6.76 -25.59
CA GLU A 139 16.59 5.77 -24.51
C GLU A 139 16.19 4.36 -24.99
N LEU A 140 15.06 4.24 -25.69
CA LEU A 140 14.62 2.98 -26.29
C LEU A 140 15.59 2.48 -27.36
N GLU A 141 16.12 3.37 -28.22
CA GLU A 141 17.15 3.01 -29.21
C GLU A 141 18.44 2.52 -28.55
N SER A 142 18.89 3.22 -27.50
CA SER A 142 20.08 2.82 -26.75
C SER A 142 19.90 1.47 -26.05
N SER A 143 18.67 1.17 -25.60
CA SER A 143 18.30 -0.10 -24.97
C SER A 143 18.22 -1.22 -25.99
N ALA A 144 17.59 -0.96 -27.15
CA ALA A 144 17.52 -1.89 -28.28
C ALA A 144 18.91 -2.27 -28.81
N ALA A 145 19.88 -1.35 -28.78
CA ALA A 145 21.26 -1.62 -29.18
C ALA A 145 21.97 -2.64 -28.26
N ARG A 146 21.54 -2.78 -27.01
CA ARG A 146 22.12 -3.72 -26.02
C ARG A 146 21.44 -5.09 -26.03
N LEU A 147 20.30 -5.24 -26.71
CA LEU A 147 19.55 -6.50 -26.74
C LEU A 147 20.11 -7.50 -27.75
N ILE A 148 20.19 -8.75 -27.31
CA ILE A 148 20.62 -9.89 -28.14
C ILE A 148 19.44 -10.44 -28.97
N ASN A 149 18.22 -10.42 -28.44
CA ASN A 149 17.03 -10.96 -29.11
C ASN A 149 16.58 -10.02 -30.26
N PRO A 150 16.51 -10.51 -31.52
CA PRO A 150 16.16 -9.69 -32.68
C PRO A 150 14.70 -9.22 -32.67
N ASP A 151 13.75 -10.04 -32.23
CA ASP A 151 12.32 -9.72 -32.29
C ASP A 151 11.95 -8.62 -31.29
N LEU A 152 12.47 -8.74 -30.06
CA LEU A 152 12.32 -7.69 -29.05
C LEU A 152 13.02 -6.40 -29.45
N LYS A 153 14.19 -6.50 -30.09
CA LYS A 153 14.90 -5.35 -30.64
C LYS A 153 14.06 -4.63 -31.71
N HIS A 154 13.42 -5.38 -32.62
CA HIS A 154 12.54 -4.80 -33.63
C HIS A 154 11.30 -4.12 -33.01
N GLN A 155 10.67 -4.73 -32.01
CA GLN A 155 9.53 -4.14 -31.31
C GLN A 155 9.90 -2.83 -30.59
N ILE A 156 11.05 -2.79 -29.90
CA ILE A 156 11.50 -1.59 -29.19
C ILE A 156 11.89 -0.48 -30.16
N LEU A 157 12.52 -0.81 -31.30
CA LEU A 157 12.81 0.17 -32.35
C LEU A 157 11.53 0.72 -33.00
N ALA A 158 10.50 -0.12 -33.18
CA ALA A 158 9.20 0.35 -33.65
C ALA A 158 8.54 1.32 -32.66
N LEU A 159 8.61 1.02 -31.36
CA LEU A 159 8.14 1.95 -30.31
C LEU A 159 8.94 3.26 -30.29
N ALA A 160 10.25 3.19 -30.45
CA ALA A 160 11.10 4.38 -30.54
C ALA A 160 10.75 5.26 -31.76
N ALA A 161 10.47 4.64 -32.91
CA ALA A 161 10.04 5.34 -34.11
C ALA A 161 8.68 6.03 -33.93
N VAL A 162 7.76 5.42 -33.17
CA VAL A 162 6.45 6.01 -32.84
C VAL A 162 6.57 7.21 -31.88
N LEU A 163 7.56 7.21 -30.99
CA LEU A 163 7.78 8.30 -30.02
C LEU A 163 8.62 9.47 -30.58
N ARG A 164 9.27 9.31 -31.73
CA ARG A 164 10.06 10.38 -32.35
C ARG A 164 9.15 11.57 -32.69
N PRO A 165 9.58 12.81 -32.35
CA PRO A 165 8.84 14.00 -32.77
C PRO A 165 8.80 14.11 -34.29
N ARG A 166 7.69 14.61 -34.82
CA ARG A 166 7.61 14.99 -36.24
C ARG A 166 8.52 16.20 -36.49
N PRO A 167 9.01 16.42 -37.72
CA PRO A 167 9.88 17.57 -38.04
C PRO A 167 9.29 18.92 -37.61
N GLU A 168 7.95 19.07 -37.65
CA GLU A 168 7.23 20.26 -37.20
C GLU A 168 7.27 20.46 -35.67
N GLU A 169 7.36 19.37 -34.90
CA GLU A 169 7.38 19.35 -33.43
C GLU A 169 8.80 19.31 -32.86
N MET A 170 9.81 19.07 -33.71
CA MET A 170 11.22 18.95 -33.33
C MET A 170 11.75 20.15 -32.54
N PRO A 171 11.48 21.42 -32.90
CA PRO A 171 12.00 22.57 -32.15
C PRO A 171 11.52 22.57 -30.68
N LEU A 172 10.21 22.39 -30.48
CA LEU A 172 9.60 22.33 -29.14
C LEU A 172 10.07 21.09 -28.37
N ALA A 173 10.23 19.96 -29.04
CA ALA A 173 10.71 18.73 -28.43
C ALA A 173 12.18 18.84 -27.99
N VAL A 174 13.03 19.54 -28.74
CA VAL A 174 14.43 19.81 -28.35
C VAL A 174 14.49 20.77 -27.18
N GLU A 175 13.70 21.85 -27.18
CA GLU A 175 13.65 22.81 -26.08
C GLU A 175 13.19 22.14 -24.78
N THR A 176 12.07 21.42 -24.82
CA THR A 176 11.57 20.67 -23.66
C THR A 176 12.55 19.60 -23.16
N ALA A 177 13.28 18.94 -24.08
CA ALA A 177 14.34 18.01 -23.72
C ALA A 177 15.52 18.70 -23.04
N LEU A 178 15.95 19.88 -23.52
CA LEU A 178 17.02 20.66 -22.89
C LEU A 178 16.63 21.14 -21.49
N GLU A 179 15.43 21.70 -21.32
CA GLU A 179 14.95 22.15 -20.00
C GLU A 179 14.85 20.99 -19.01
N GLY A 180 14.23 19.89 -19.43
CA GLY A 180 14.07 18.70 -18.59
C GLY A 180 15.41 18.06 -18.21
N THR A 181 16.40 18.05 -19.11
CA THR A 181 17.73 17.50 -18.82
C THR A 181 18.56 18.41 -17.93
N ILE A 182 18.50 19.73 -18.13
CA ILE A 182 19.13 20.72 -17.24
C ILE A 182 18.59 20.57 -15.81
N GLU A 183 17.27 20.54 -15.63
CA GLU A 183 16.67 20.35 -14.31
C GLU A 183 17.10 19.04 -13.64
N ARG A 184 17.15 17.94 -14.41
CA ARG A 184 17.59 16.63 -13.89
C ARG A 184 19.05 16.66 -13.45
N ILE A 185 19.93 17.33 -14.19
CA ILE A 185 21.35 17.47 -13.83
C ILE A 185 21.51 18.36 -12.59
N ASP A 186 20.78 19.48 -12.51
CA ASP A 186 20.80 20.34 -11.31
C ASP A 186 20.34 19.58 -10.06
N ARG A 187 19.30 18.75 -10.17
CA ARG A 187 18.87 17.85 -9.07
C ARG A 187 19.95 16.83 -8.71
N LEU A 188 20.67 16.29 -9.68
CA LEU A 188 21.79 15.37 -9.42
C LEU A 188 22.95 16.05 -8.70
N ILE A 189 23.33 17.26 -9.11
CA ILE A 189 24.35 18.06 -8.43
C ILE A 189 23.90 18.36 -7.01
N GLY A 190 22.64 18.75 -6.80
CA GLY A 190 22.09 18.94 -5.46
C GLY A 190 22.12 17.66 -4.60
N ARG A 191 21.95 16.47 -5.21
CA ARG A 191 22.09 15.18 -4.52
C ARG A 191 23.54 14.90 -4.14
N THR A 192 24.52 15.18 -5.01
CA THR A 192 25.94 14.97 -4.68
C THR A 192 26.37 15.86 -3.51
N ASP A 193 25.90 17.11 -3.47
CA ASP A 193 26.17 18.03 -2.36
C ASP A 193 25.55 17.54 -1.05
N ARG A 194 24.33 16.97 -1.08
CA ARG A 194 23.71 16.32 0.10
C ARG A 194 24.52 15.12 0.60
N ILE A 195 24.97 14.24 -0.29
CA ILE A 195 25.80 13.09 0.10
C ILE A 195 27.07 13.57 0.81
N LYS A 196 27.72 14.63 0.32
CA LYS A 196 28.89 15.21 0.98
C LYS A 196 28.62 15.69 2.40
N THR A 197 27.44 16.27 2.65
CA THR A 197 27.04 16.68 4.01
C THR A 197 26.78 15.51 4.96
N LEU A 198 26.46 14.32 4.42
CA LEU A 198 26.17 13.11 5.19
C LEU A 198 27.42 12.24 5.46
N LEU A 199 28.59 12.61 4.92
CA LEU A 199 29.82 11.86 5.13
C LEU A 199 30.26 11.93 6.61
N PRO A 200 30.58 10.78 7.25
CA PRO A 200 31.05 10.75 8.64
C PRO A 200 32.31 11.62 8.85
N SER A 201 32.42 12.29 9.99
CA SER A 201 33.63 13.04 10.39
C SER A 201 34.87 12.15 10.28
N ALA A 202 35.87 12.60 9.51
CA ALA A 202 37.09 11.85 9.29
C ALA A 202 37.87 11.75 10.60
N PRO A 203 38.41 10.57 10.97
CA PRO A 203 39.44 10.52 11.99
C PRO A 203 40.69 11.25 11.47
N ASP A 204 41.26 12.16 12.25
CA ASP A 204 42.47 12.89 11.82
C ASP A 204 43.57 11.89 11.48
N ALA A 205 44.19 12.04 10.30
CA ALA A 205 45.28 11.16 9.85
C ALA A 205 46.47 11.15 10.82
N LYS A 206 46.62 12.21 11.64
CA LYS A 206 47.64 12.35 12.69
C LYS A 206 47.30 11.60 13.99
N LEU A 207 46.04 11.22 14.20
CA LEU A 207 45.57 10.47 15.37
C LEU A 207 45.54 8.95 15.13
N ILE A 208 45.97 8.49 13.96
CA ILE A 208 46.06 7.07 13.62
C ILE A 208 47.34 6.48 14.24
N PRO A 209 47.26 5.45 15.12
CA PRO A 209 48.43 4.91 15.83
C PRO A 209 49.54 4.47 14.86
N ASP A 210 50.78 4.90 15.05
CA ASP A 210 51.91 4.64 14.13
C ASP A 210 52.18 3.17 13.85
N GLU A 211 52.77 2.86 12.69
CA GLU A 211 53.03 1.48 12.23
C GLU A 211 53.97 0.71 13.16
N ALA A 212 54.91 1.40 13.81
CA ALA A 212 55.77 0.82 14.85
C ALA A 212 54.99 0.47 16.13
N SER A 213 54.05 1.33 16.55
CA SER A 213 53.21 1.11 17.73
C SER A 213 52.14 0.02 17.51
N ALA A 214 51.62 -0.09 16.28
CA ALA A 214 50.68 -1.14 15.87
C ALA A 214 51.35 -2.52 15.83
N LYS A 215 52.64 -2.62 15.45
CA LYS A 215 53.39 -3.89 15.53
C LYS A 215 53.64 -4.34 16.96
N ALA A 216 53.74 -3.40 17.90
CA ALA A 216 54.00 -3.70 19.31
C ALA A 216 52.73 -4.08 20.11
N ASN A 217 51.53 -3.69 19.66
CA ASN A 217 50.28 -3.97 20.37
C ASN A 217 49.14 -4.36 19.42
N PRO A 218 48.56 -5.58 19.54
CA PRO A 218 47.50 -6.07 18.65
C PRO A 218 46.21 -5.24 18.72
N VAL A 219 45.93 -4.60 19.86
CA VAL A 219 44.75 -3.73 20.03
C VAL A 219 44.92 -2.44 19.21
N LEU A 220 46.13 -1.85 19.20
CA LEU A 220 46.42 -0.67 18.40
C LEU A 220 46.47 -0.99 16.90
N ALA A 221 46.87 -2.21 16.51
CA ALA A 221 46.76 -2.69 15.14
C ALA A 221 45.31 -2.75 14.66
N ALA A 222 44.40 -3.28 15.48
CA ALA A 222 42.97 -3.35 15.19
C ALA A 222 42.30 -1.95 15.13
N VAL A 223 42.74 -1.01 15.98
CA VAL A 223 42.28 0.38 15.93
C VAL A 223 42.78 1.09 14.66
N ARG A 224 44.06 0.91 14.31
CA ARG A 224 44.66 1.47 13.08
C ARG A 224 43.97 0.93 11.83
N SER A 225 43.67 -0.37 11.75
CA SER A 225 42.98 -0.96 10.60
C SER A 225 41.56 -0.41 10.44
N ARG A 226 40.80 -0.29 11.54
CA ARG A 226 39.45 0.30 11.53
C ARG A 226 39.45 1.78 11.13
N GLN A 227 40.39 2.56 11.64
CA GLN A 227 40.51 3.99 11.30
C GLN A 227 40.95 4.20 9.84
N ARG A 228 41.89 3.40 9.33
CA ARG A 228 42.29 3.42 7.92
C ARG A 228 41.15 2.98 6.98
N ALA A 229 40.37 1.96 7.35
CA ALA A 229 39.20 1.54 6.58
C ALA A 229 38.12 2.64 6.51
N ARG A 230 37.88 3.35 7.63
CA ARG A 230 36.98 4.52 7.66
C ARG A 230 37.46 5.65 6.75
N LEU A 231 38.75 5.96 6.77
CA LEU A 231 39.33 6.97 5.87
C LEU A 231 39.22 6.55 4.41
N ALA A 232 39.62 5.33 4.06
CA ALA A 232 39.58 4.83 2.69
C ALA A 232 38.17 4.87 2.09
N ARG A 233 37.15 4.46 2.87
CA ARG A 233 35.74 4.55 2.46
C ARG A 233 35.32 5.98 2.19
N ARG A 234 35.67 6.91 3.08
CA ARG A 234 35.36 8.33 2.91
C ARG A 234 36.06 8.92 1.69
N THR A 235 37.36 8.69 1.53
CA THR A 235 38.12 9.23 0.39
C THR A 235 37.59 8.71 -0.94
N LEU A 236 37.19 7.44 -1.00
CA LEU A 236 36.58 6.85 -2.20
C LEU A 236 35.20 7.45 -2.49
N ALA A 237 34.36 7.64 -1.47
CA ALA A 237 33.06 8.29 -1.63
C ALA A 237 33.22 9.76 -2.08
N GLU A 238 34.19 10.49 -1.51
CA GLU A 238 34.50 11.87 -1.90
C GLU A 238 35.02 11.95 -3.34
N THR A 239 35.94 11.06 -3.76
CA THR A 239 36.46 11.08 -5.14
C THR A 239 35.38 10.70 -6.15
N GLU A 240 34.60 9.66 -5.90
CA GLU A 240 33.51 9.24 -6.79
C GLU A 240 32.42 10.32 -6.90
N THR A 241 32.02 10.94 -5.78
CA THR A 241 31.02 12.03 -5.79
C THR A 241 31.54 13.30 -6.46
N ASN A 242 32.82 13.65 -6.29
CA ASN A 242 33.44 14.78 -6.97
C ASN A 242 33.53 14.56 -8.48
N GLN A 243 33.95 13.37 -8.93
CA GLN A 243 33.98 13.03 -10.35
C GLN A 243 32.59 13.14 -10.99
N ILE A 244 31.56 12.60 -10.34
CA ILE A 244 30.18 12.69 -10.85
C ILE A 244 29.72 14.16 -10.90
N ALA A 245 30.03 14.95 -9.89
CA ALA A 245 29.67 16.37 -9.87
C ALA A 245 30.39 17.17 -10.96
N GLU A 246 31.67 16.87 -11.25
CA GLU A 246 32.43 17.51 -12.33
C GLU A 246 31.89 17.12 -13.71
N GLU A 247 31.67 15.83 -13.96
CA GLU A 247 31.06 15.32 -15.21
C GLU A 247 29.67 15.95 -15.44
N ALA A 248 28.85 16.03 -14.39
CA ALA A 248 27.52 16.65 -14.42
C ALA A 248 27.60 18.15 -14.71
N ARG A 249 28.54 18.89 -14.09
CA ARG A 249 28.74 20.32 -14.34
C ARG A 249 29.23 20.60 -15.76
N GLN A 250 30.12 19.77 -16.29
CA GLN A 250 30.57 19.86 -17.68
C GLN A 250 29.42 19.62 -18.67
N ALA A 251 28.53 18.66 -18.39
CA ALA A 251 27.34 18.47 -19.22
C ALA A 251 26.35 19.63 -19.09
N LEU A 252 26.17 20.17 -17.89
CA LEU A 252 25.31 21.33 -17.66
C LEU A 252 25.78 22.56 -18.46
N THR A 253 27.09 22.83 -18.50
CA THR A 253 27.61 23.96 -19.29
C THR A 253 27.38 23.74 -20.78
N LEU A 254 27.59 22.53 -21.30
CA LEU A 254 27.29 22.20 -22.70
C LEU A 254 25.81 22.38 -23.04
N LEU A 255 24.89 21.92 -22.19
CA LEU A 255 23.45 22.10 -22.40
C LEU A 255 23.01 23.57 -22.34
N LYS A 256 23.57 24.36 -21.40
CA LYS A 256 23.30 25.80 -21.31
C LYS A 256 23.79 26.53 -22.57
N THR A 257 24.99 26.22 -23.05
CA THR A 257 25.48 26.80 -24.31
C THR A 257 24.66 26.36 -25.53
N ALA A 258 24.14 25.13 -25.55
CA ALA A 258 23.26 24.65 -26.62
C ALA A 258 21.91 25.38 -26.59
N ARG A 259 21.36 25.61 -25.39
CA ARG A 259 20.13 26.39 -25.18
C ARG A 259 20.30 27.86 -25.60
N GLU A 260 21.39 28.51 -25.20
CA GLU A 260 21.70 29.89 -25.59
C GLU A 260 21.87 30.05 -27.10
N LYS A 261 22.39 29.03 -27.80
CA LYS A 261 22.49 29.03 -29.27
C LYS A 261 21.14 28.87 -29.97
N LEU A 262 20.19 28.17 -29.35
CA LEU A 262 18.83 28.03 -29.85
C LEU A 262 17.98 29.28 -29.59
N MET A 263 18.19 29.93 -28.45
CA MET A 263 17.45 31.11 -27.98
C MET A 263 18.46 32.16 -27.47
N PRO A 264 19.08 32.97 -28.36
CA PRO A 264 19.97 34.03 -27.93
C PRO A 264 19.17 35.11 -27.18
N PRO A 265 19.73 35.73 -26.13
CA PRO A 265 19.00 36.66 -25.25
C PRO A 265 18.47 37.92 -25.96
N ALA A 266 18.98 38.25 -27.15
CA ALA A 266 18.50 39.36 -27.98
C ALA A 266 17.23 39.01 -28.80
N ALA A 267 16.81 37.75 -28.84
CA ALA A 267 15.62 37.31 -29.59
C ALA A 267 14.31 37.47 -28.79
N GLU A 268 14.36 37.64 -27.46
CA GLU A 268 13.15 37.87 -26.65
C GLU A 268 12.50 39.24 -26.92
N GLU A 269 13.28 40.27 -27.31
CA GLU A 269 12.74 41.58 -27.73
C GLU A 269 12.31 41.62 -29.21
N ALA A 270 12.77 40.68 -30.04
CA ALA A 270 12.50 40.64 -31.48
C ALA A 270 11.47 39.56 -31.90
N ALA A 271 10.98 38.73 -30.97
CA ALA A 271 10.01 37.66 -31.24
C ALA A 271 8.64 38.13 -31.75
N ALA A 272 8.43 39.44 -31.94
CA ALA A 272 7.21 40.02 -32.51
C ALA A 272 7.23 40.13 -34.05
N GLU A 273 8.37 40.02 -34.74
CA GLU A 273 8.41 40.17 -36.22
C GLU A 273 9.32 39.13 -36.91
N LEU A 274 8.66 38.13 -37.54
CA LEU A 274 9.13 37.16 -38.55
C LEU A 274 9.95 35.91 -38.12
N PRO A 275 9.81 34.78 -38.86
CA PRO A 275 10.19 33.46 -38.39
C PRO A 275 11.69 33.24 -38.51
N PHE A 276 12.34 33.01 -37.37
CA PHE A 276 13.73 32.56 -37.33
C PHE A 276 13.77 31.10 -37.80
N GLU A 277 14.12 30.86 -39.07
CA GLU A 277 14.49 29.51 -39.53
C GLU A 277 15.78 29.09 -38.80
N LEU A 278 15.64 28.44 -37.64
CA LEU A 278 16.77 27.78 -36.99
C LEU A 278 17.40 26.82 -38.00
N SER A 279 18.70 26.97 -38.25
CA SER A 279 19.43 26.03 -39.10
C SER A 279 19.24 24.63 -38.54
N SER A 280 18.77 23.68 -39.37
CA SER A 280 18.53 22.28 -38.98
C SER A 280 19.71 21.68 -38.20
N LYS A 281 20.94 22.06 -38.56
CA LYS A 281 22.17 21.65 -37.87
C LYS A 281 22.24 22.08 -36.41
N VAL A 282 21.83 23.31 -36.09
CA VAL A 282 21.85 23.82 -34.70
C VAL A 282 20.83 23.07 -33.85
N LEU A 283 19.69 22.74 -34.45
CA LEU A 283 18.60 21.99 -33.82
C LEU A 283 18.99 20.53 -33.57
N ASP A 284 19.66 19.91 -34.54
CA ASP A 284 20.19 18.56 -34.44
C ASP A 284 21.31 18.46 -33.40
N ASP A 285 22.27 19.41 -33.39
CA ASP A 285 23.38 19.45 -32.43
C ASP A 285 22.86 19.62 -30.99
N ALA A 286 21.86 20.49 -30.80
CA ALA A 286 21.25 20.71 -29.49
C ALA A 286 20.42 19.51 -29.02
N GLY A 287 19.67 18.87 -29.92
CA GLY A 287 18.96 17.63 -29.65
C GLY A 287 19.91 16.49 -29.27
N GLN A 288 21.03 16.33 -29.98
CA GLN A 288 22.06 15.34 -29.66
C GLN A 288 22.73 15.61 -28.31
N SER A 289 22.99 16.88 -27.98
CA SER A 289 23.53 17.26 -26.68
C SER A 289 22.57 16.87 -25.54
N ALA A 290 21.27 17.17 -25.68
CA ALA A 290 20.23 16.79 -24.73
C ALA A 290 20.14 15.26 -24.54
N VAL A 291 20.14 14.49 -25.64
CA VAL A 291 20.11 13.02 -25.61
C VAL A 291 21.36 12.46 -24.93
N SER A 292 22.54 12.95 -25.31
CA SER A 292 23.80 12.45 -24.76
C SER A 292 23.89 12.67 -23.26
N ALA A 293 23.39 13.81 -22.77
CA ALA A 293 23.32 14.13 -21.35
C ALA A 293 22.28 13.26 -20.64
N ALA A 294 21.08 13.09 -21.22
CA ALA A 294 20.04 12.22 -20.67
C ALA A 294 20.50 10.77 -20.47
N LEU A 295 21.22 10.21 -21.43
CA LEU A 295 21.76 8.85 -21.33
C LEU A 295 22.84 8.73 -20.23
N LYS A 296 23.64 9.77 -20.01
CA LYS A 296 24.65 9.81 -18.94
C LYS A 296 24.03 9.94 -17.54
N ILE A 297 22.90 10.63 -17.41
CA ILE A 297 22.17 10.81 -16.14
C ILE A 297 21.85 9.45 -15.50
N ALA A 298 21.40 8.46 -16.27
CA ALA A 298 21.17 7.11 -15.76
C ALA A 298 22.45 6.47 -15.17
N GLY A 299 23.59 6.62 -15.85
CA GLY A 299 24.88 6.15 -15.34
C GLY A 299 25.33 6.85 -14.07
N TRP A 300 25.18 8.18 -14.00
CA TRP A 300 25.50 8.95 -12.80
C TRP A 300 24.59 8.60 -11.61
N THR A 301 23.29 8.40 -11.85
CA THR A 301 22.36 7.98 -10.80
C THR A 301 22.75 6.62 -10.22
N ALA A 302 23.11 5.65 -11.06
CA ALA A 302 23.55 4.34 -10.61
C ALA A 302 24.85 4.41 -9.80
N ARG A 303 25.83 5.21 -10.24
CA ARG A 303 27.08 5.43 -9.49
C ARG A 303 26.80 6.10 -8.13
N LEU A 304 25.90 7.08 -8.07
CA LEU A 304 25.52 7.73 -6.80
C LEU A 304 24.79 6.78 -5.85
N ASN A 305 23.88 5.95 -6.36
CA ASN A 305 23.22 4.92 -5.55
C ASN A 305 24.27 3.97 -4.94
N GLN A 306 25.25 3.52 -5.72
CA GLN A 306 26.34 2.68 -5.20
C GLN A 306 27.17 3.36 -4.11
N VAL A 307 27.37 4.68 -4.18
CA VAL A 307 28.06 5.43 -3.12
C VAL A 307 27.21 5.45 -1.85
N GLU A 308 25.91 5.76 -1.96
CA GLU A 308 24.98 5.76 -0.82
C GLU A 308 24.86 4.37 -0.18
N ASP A 309 24.79 3.30 -0.98
CA ASP A 309 24.76 1.92 -0.49
C ASP A 309 26.04 1.59 0.32
N ARG A 310 27.22 1.99 -0.16
CA ARG A 310 28.49 1.78 0.58
C ARG A 310 28.55 2.56 1.89
N LEU A 311 27.87 3.71 1.97
CA LEU A 311 27.80 4.52 3.20
C LEU A 311 26.84 3.92 4.24
N THR A 312 25.86 3.12 3.81
CA THR A 312 24.89 2.46 4.70
C THR A 312 25.34 1.09 5.20
N LEU A 313 26.28 0.43 4.52
CA LEU A 313 26.80 -0.90 4.91
C LEU A 313 27.73 -0.86 6.15
N PRO A 314 27.66 -1.88 7.04
CA PRO A 314 28.53 -2.00 8.20
C PRO A 314 30.04 -2.05 7.83
N LEU A 315 30.88 -1.64 8.79
CA LEU A 315 32.32 -1.43 8.59
C LEU A 315 33.13 -2.70 8.27
N GLU A 316 32.55 -3.87 8.52
CA GLU A 316 33.20 -5.17 8.28
C GLU A 316 32.88 -5.68 6.87
N GLU A 317 31.65 -5.50 6.39
CA GLU A 317 31.21 -5.93 5.06
C GLU A 317 31.86 -5.12 3.94
N ALA A 318 31.92 -3.80 4.05
CA ALA A 318 32.58 -2.99 3.02
C ALA A 318 34.13 -3.03 3.05
N VAL A 319 34.77 -3.64 4.06
CA VAL A 319 36.22 -3.97 3.97
C VAL A 319 36.41 -5.15 3.01
N GLN A 320 35.49 -6.11 3.02
CA GLN A 320 35.50 -7.25 2.09
C GLN A 320 35.14 -6.82 0.66
N THR A 321 34.21 -5.87 0.48
CA THR A 321 33.87 -5.36 -0.87
C THR A 321 34.95 -4.46 -1.47
N LEU A 322 35.70 -3.72 -0.64
CA LEU A 322 36.87 -2.95 -1.08
C LEU A 322 38.05 -3.86 -1.44
N ALA A 323 38.23 -4.99 -0.73
CA ALA A 323 39.24 -5.99 -1.09
C ALA A 323 38.91 -6.72 -2.41
N ALA A 324 37.62 -6.85 -2.76
CA ALA A 324 37.17 -7.47 -4.01
C ALA A 324 37.32 -6.57 -5.25
N LYS A 325 37.35 -5.24 -5.10
CA LYS A 325 37.57 -4.29 -6.20
C LYS A 325 39.05 -3.89 -6.25
N GLY A 326 39.86 -4.75 -6.84
CA GLY A 326 41.26 -4.43 -7.14
C GLY A 326 41.37 -3.27 -8.13
N THR A 327 41.64 -2.07 -7.64
CA THR A 327 42.14 -0.93 -8.44
C THR A 327 43.34 -0.31 -7.71
N PRO A 328 44.56 -0.41 -8.25
CA PRO A 328 45.73 0.23 -7.68
C PRO A 328 45.76 1.73 -8.06
N PRO A 329 46.14 2.66 -7.16
CA PRO A 329 46.60 3.97 -7.58
C PRO A 329 48.00 3.82 -8.21
N ALA A 330 48.18 4.43 -9.37
CA ALA A 330 49.44 4.47 -10.07
C ALA A 330 50.49 5.31 -9.33
N ALA A 331 51.75 4.86 -9.48
CA ALA A 331 53.02 5.55 -9.24
C ALA A 331 53.48 5.77 -7.79
N ALA A 332 54.15 4.74 -7.22
CA ALA A 332 55.58 4.80 -6.84
C ALA A 332 56.01 3.47 -6.18
N SER A 333 56.88 2.71 -6.84
CA SER A 333 57.63 1.57 -6.27
C SER A 333 59.06 2.08 -5.96
N PRO A 334 59.78 1.59 -4.93
CA PRO A 334 60.23 0.20 -4.95
C PRO A 334 60.27 -0.58 -3.61
N SER A 335 60.27 -1.91 -3.79
CA SER A 335 60.90 -2.99 -3.00
C SER A 335 60.12 -3.77 -1.90
N LEU A 336 59.87 -5.05 -2.26
CA LEU A 336 59.91 -6.31 -1.48
C LEU A 336 58.65 -6.74 -0.68
N PRO A 337 58.46 -8.06 -0.42
CA PRO A 337 58.44 -9.21 -1.33
C PRO A 337 57.15 -10.07 -1.16
N ASN A 338 56.87 -10.92 -2.15
CA ASN A 338 56.03 -12.12 -2.14
C ASN A 338 54.75 -12.19 -1.25
N ALA A 339 53.61 -12.13 -1.95
CA ALA A 339 52.40 -12.94 -1.79
C ALA A 339 52.17 -13.62 -0.43
N GLY A 340 51.29 -13.02 0.38
CA GLY A 340 50.51 -13.71 1.40
C GLY A 340 49.11 -13.99 0.87
N THR A 341 48.68 -15.26 0.94
CA THR A 341 47.35 -15.80 0.61
C THR A 341 46.20 -15.05 1.31
N PRO A 342 44.99 -15.00 0.71
CA PRO A 342 43.83 -14.36 1.32
C PRO A 342 43.49 -15.03 2.65
N GLU A 343 43.35 -14.22 3.72
CA GLU A 343 43.03 -14.68 5.07
C GLU A 343 41.78 -15.58 5.05
N GLU A 344 41.98 -16.84 5.46
CA GLU A 344 40.98 -17.88 5.44
C GLU A 344 39.96 -17.65 6.58
N LEU A 345 38.69 -17.41 6.23
CA LEU A 345 37.59 -17.53 7.17
C LEU A 345 37.66 -18.93 7.81
N SER A 346 37.68 -18.98 9.14
CA SER A 346 37.73 -20.26 9.85
C SER A 346 36.53 -21.15 9.49
N PRO A 347 36.70 -22.48 9.38
CA PRO A 347 35.61 -23.42 9.03
C PRO A 347 34.39 -23.30 9.96
N ALA A 348 34.62 -22.92 11.22
CA ALA A 348 33.56 -22.70 12.19
C ALA A 348 32.68 -21.47 11.85
N VAL A 349 33.29 -20.37 11.42
CA VAL A 349 32.58 -19.15 11.01
C VAL A 349 31.78 -19.43 9.72
N LEU A 350 32.40 -20.06 8.72
CA LEU A 350 31.71 -20.43 7.47
C LEU A 350 30.51 -21.37 7.72
N ARG A 351 30.64 -22.38 8.58
CA ARG A 351 29.48 -23.23 8.94
C ARG A 351 28.36 -22.45 9.61
N SER A 352 28.69 -21.46 10.44
CA SER A 352 27.68 -20.63 11.11
C SER A 352 26.94 -19.73 10.14
N GLU A 353 27.65 -19.16 9.16
CA GLU A 353 27.07 -18.34 8.08
C GLU A 353 26.21 -19.18 7.14
N LEU A 354 26.70 -20.34 6.72
CA LEU A 354 25.95 -21.28 5.87
C LEU A 354 24.68 -21.79 6.58
N LYS A 355 24.73 -22.06 7.89
CA LYS A 355 23.52 -22.38 8.67
C LYS A 355 22.49 -21.27 8.64
N ARG A 356 22.92 -20.02 8.77
CA ARG A 356 22.03 -18.86 8.70
C ARG A 356 21.43 -18.71 7.30
N LYS A 357 22.25 -18.81 6.25
CA LYS A 357 21.81 -18.76 4.84
C LYS A 357 20.79 -19.86 4.54
N ILE A 358 21.08 -21.12 4.88
CA ILE A 358 20.14 -22.23 4.67
C ILE A 358 18.84 -22.03 5.43
N LYS A 359 18.87 -21.51 6.67
CA LYS A 359 17.65 -21.23 7.44
C LYS A 359 16.77 -20.19 6.74
N VAL A 360 17.37 -19.12 6.21
CA VAL A 360 16.67 -18.07 5.45
C VAL A 360 16.12 -18.61 4.12
N LEU A 361 16.89 -19.45 3.41
CA LEU A 361 16.42 -20.07 2.17
C LEU A 361 15.31 -21.09 2.43
N GLN A 362 15.34 -21.81 3.54
CA GLN A 362 14.26 -22.72 3.95
C GLN A 362 12.97 -21.97 4.28
N SER A 363 13.03 -20.79 4.92
CA SER A 363 11.84 -19.97 5.14
C SER A 363 11.26 -19.44 3.82
N LYS A 364 12.12 -18.93 2.92
CA LYS A 364 11.71 -18.50 1.57
C LYS A 364 11.09 -19.65 0.78
N LEU A 365 11.67 -20.85 0.84
CA LEU A 365 11.13 -22.06 0.19
C LEU A 365 9.77 -22.46 0.76
N SER A 366 9.58 -22.39 2.08
CA SER A 366 8.27 -22.68 2.69
C SER A 366 7.20 -21.66 2.29
N GLU A 367 7.60 -20.40 2.15
CA GLU A 367 6.73 -19.32 1.70
C GLU A 367 6.32 -19.51 0.22
N THR A 368 7.27 -19.81 -0.67
CA THR A 368 6.96 -20.08 -2.09
C THR A 368 6.10 -21.33 -2.26
N LEU A 369 6.34 -22.40 -1.50
CA LEU A 369 5.45 -23.58 -1.49
C LEU A 369 4.04 -23.23 -1.00
N SER A 370 3.92 -22.36 0.00
CA SER A 370 2.60 -21.92 0.48
C SER A 370 1.85 -21.09 -0.56
N GLN A 371 2.56 -20.25 -1.32
CA GLN A 371 2.01 -19.47 -2.42
C GLN A 371 1.54 -20.37 -3.56
N ILE A 372 2.35 -21.36 -3.97
CA ILE A 372 1.95 -22.33 -5.00
C ILE A 372 0.68 -23.07 -4.59
N ARG A 373 0.61 -23.58 -3.35
CA ARG A 373 -0.58 -24.27 -2.84
C ARG A 373 -1.81 -23.35 -2.83
N HIS A 374 -1.63 -22.09 -2.44
CA HIS A 374 -2.71 -21.11 -2.43
C HIS A 374 -3.24 -20.80 -3.83
N ILE A 375 -2.35 -20.69 -4.82
CA ILE A 375 -2.73 -20.54 -6.23
C ILE A 375 -3.43 -21.81 -6.74
N GLY A 376 -2.93 -22.99 -6.37
CA GLY A 376 -3.53 -24.28 -6.71
C GLY A 376 -4.95 -24.45 -6.16
N VAL A 377 -5.22 -23.98 -4.95
CA VAL A 377 -6.58 -23.98 -4.34
C VAL A 377 -7.51 -22.97 -5.02
N ARG A 378 -6.97 -21.84 -5.49
CA ARG A 378 -7.73 -20.82 -6.22
C ARG A 378 -8.05 -21.21 -7.67
N MET A 379 -7.39 -22.24 -8.19
CA MET A 379 -7.67 -22.79 -9.51
C MET A 379 -8.92 -23.68 -9.43
N PRO A 380 -9.96 -23.42 -10.24
CA PRO A 380 -11.14 -24.29 -10.29
C PRO A 380 -10.76 -25.68 -10.80
N GLU A 381 -11.39 -26.73 -10.25
CA GLU A 381 -11.15 -28.11 -10.70
C GLU A 381 -11.53 -28.27 -12.17
N LEU A 382 -10.76 -29.10 -12.89
CA LEU A 382 -10.96 -29.40 -14.30
C LEU A 382 -11.71 -30.75 -14.41
N PRO A 383 -13.05 -30.79 -14.44
CA PRO A 383 -13.73 -31.97 -14.96
C PRO A 383 -13.38 -32.11 -16.45
N ASP A 384 -13.41 -33.35 -16.96
CA ASP A 384 -13.23 -33.62 -18.40
C ASP A 384 -14.26 -32.80 -19.19
N ILE A 385 -13.83 -31.70 -19.83
CA ILE A 385 -14.72 -30.74 -20.51
C ILE A 385 -15.56 -31.41 -21.60
N LEU A 386 -14.98 -32.41 -22.28
CA LEU A 386 -15.68 -33.21 -23.30
C LEU A 386 -16.78 -34.11 -22.72
N SER A 387 -16.69 -34.45 -21.43
CA SER A 387 -17.73 -35.21 -20.73
C SER A 387 -18.84 -34.31 -20.15
N ALA A 388 -18.50 -33.07 -19.80
CA ALA A 388 -19.41 -32.12 -19.16
C ALA A 388 -20.20 -31.24 -20.16
N ASP A 389 -19.65 -30.94 -21.34
CA ASP A 389 -20.26 -30.03 -22.31
C ASP A 389 -20.50 -30.73 -23.67
N SER A 390 -21.70 -31.28 -23.84
CA SER A 390 -22.10 -32.11 -24.99
C SER A 390 -22.03 -31.37 -26.33
N ARG A 391 -22.17 -30.05 -26.33
CA ARG A 391 -22.01 -29.21 -27.54
C ARG A 391 -20.56 -29.10 -27.98
N LEU A 392 -19.63 -28.92 -27.03
CA LEU A 392 -18.19 -28.90 -27.29
C LEU A 392 -17.70 -30.26 -27.81
N ALA A 393 -18.22 -31.36 -27.27
CA ALA A 393 -17.91 -32.70 -27.75
C ALA A 393 -18.38 -32.93 -29.21
N GLN A 394 -19.57 -32.43 -29.55
CA GLN A 394 -20.13 -32.49 -30.90
C GLN A 394 -19.30 -31.65 -31.90
N GLU A 395 -18.98 -30.40 -31.54
CA GLU A 395 -18.16 -29.49 -32.36
C GLU A 395 -16.72 -30.02 -32.56
N ALA A 396 -16.12 -30.64 -31.53
CA ALA A 396 -14.83 -31.31 -31.65
C ALA A 396 -14.88 -32.53 -32.59
N ALA A 397 -15.97 -33.31 -32.56
CA ALA A 397 -16.18 -34.44 -33.47
C ALA A 397 -16.48 -34.00 -34.91
N ASP A 398 -17.14 -32.86 -35.11
CA ASP A 398 -17.37 -32.24 -36.40
C ASP A 398 -16.06 -31.68 -36.99
N LEU A 399 -15.21 -31.07 -36.15
CA LEU A 399 -13.86 -30.65 -36.52
C LEU A 399 -12.98 -31.82 -36.96
N ALA A 400 -13.00 -32.94 -36.21
CA ALA A 400 -12.22 -34.13 -36.55
C ALA A 400 -12.65 -34.70 -37.91
N ARG A 401 -13.97 -34.77 -38.16
CA ARG A 401 -14.54 -35.18 -39.45
C ARG A 401 -14.21 -34.21 -40.59
N ALA A 402 -14.15 -32.90 -40.32
CA ALA A 402 -13.74 -31.90 -41.31
C ALA A 402 -12.24 -31.99 -41.65
N ARG A 403 -11.38 -32.33 -40.66
CA ARG A 403 -9.94 -32.59 -40.88
C ARG A 403 -9.70 -33.83 -41.73
N GLU A 404 -10.43 -34.91 -41.48
CA GLU A 404 -10.35 -36.14 -42.28
C GLU A 404 -10.79 -35.93 -43.74
N LYS A 405 -11.73 -35.02 -43.97
CA LYS A 405 -12.24 -34.68 -45.32
C LYS A 405 -11.42 -33.61 -46.04
N GLY A 406 -10.55 -32.88 -45.34
CA GLY A 406 -9.72 -31.81 -45.92
C GLY A 406 -10.49 -30.54 -46.30
N ASP A 407 -11.71 -30.36 -45.79
CA ASP A 407 -12.61 -29.26 -46.17
C ASP A 407 -12.30 -27.99 -45.36
N SER A 408 -11.55 -27.06 -45.96
CA SER A 408 -11.10 -25.80 -45.33
C SER A 408 -12.23 -24.88 -44.87
N GLN A 409 -13.37 -24.88 -45.56
CA GLN A 409 -14.56 -24.11 -45.17
C GLN A 409 -15.31 -24.74 -43.98
N ALA A 410 -15.34 -26.08 -43.91
CA ALA A 410 -15.93 -26.78 -42.77
C ALA A 410 -15.06 -26.63 -41.51
N LEU A 411 -13.73 -26.60 -41.67
CA LEU A 411 -12.77 -26.34 -40.58
C LEU A 411 -12.95 -24.95 -39.96
N ALA A 412 -13.27 -23.93 -40.77
CA ALA A 412 -13.51 -22.57 -40.29
C ALA A 412 -14.86 -22.39 -39.57
N ALA A 413 -15.83 -23.27 -39.84
CA ALA A 413 -17.18 -23.21 -39.26
C ALA A 413 -17.41 -24.18 -38.09
N ALA A 414 -16.49 -25.12 -37.85
CA ALA A 414 -16.71 -26.25 -36.93
C ALA A 414 -16.53 -25.91 -35.44
N LEU A 415 -15.87 -24.81 -35.09
CA LEU A 415 -15.86 -24.29 -33.71
C LEU A 415 -16.58 -22.95 -33.67
N SER A 416 -17.56 -22.83 -32.78
CA SER A 416 -18.09 -21.52 -32.41
C SER A 416 -17.01 -20.65 -31.75
N ALA A 417 -17.21 -19.33 -31.78
CA ALA A 417 -16.33 -18.39 -31.10
C ALA A 417 -16.32 -18.62 -29.57
N GLU A 418 -17.44 -19.11 -29.02
CA GLU A 418 -17.58 -19.46 -27.61
C GLU A 418 -16.83 -20.75 -27.26
N SER A 419 -16.91 -21.79 -28.08
CA SER A 419 -16.14 -23.03 -27.87
C SER A 419 -14.64 -22.81 -28.02
N SER A 420 -14.22 -22.00 -28.98
CA SER A 420 -12.82 -21.61 -29.17
C SER A 420 -12.26 -20.89 -27.94
N ARG A 421 -13.03 -19.97 -27.34
CA ARG A 421 -12.64 -19.28 -26.09
C ARG A 421 -12.55 -20.23 -24.90
N LYS A 422 -13.53 -21.13 -24.75
CA LYS A 422 -13.53 -22.15 -23.69
C LYS A 422 -12.30 -23.07 -23.79
N LEU A 423 -11.96 -23.54 -24.99
CA LEU A 423 -10.79 -24.39 -25.22
C LEU A 423 -9.47 -23.66 -24.93
N LEU A 424 -9.32 -22.41 -25.37
CA LEU A 424 -8.14 -21.59 -25.04
C LEU A 424 -8.01 -21.33 -23.53
N SER A 425 -9.13 -21.10 -22.83
CA SER A 425 -9.14 -20.98 -21.37
C SER A 425 -8.73 -22.27 -20.67
N TRP A 426 -9.06 -23.43 -21.26
CA TRP A 426 -8.71 -24.74 -20.72
C TRP A 426 -7.25 -25.10 -20.93
N GLU A 427 -6.73 -24.85 -22.14
CA GLU A 427 -5.32 -25.05 -22.47
C GLU A 427 -4.40 -24.18 -21.60
N SER A 428 -4.77 -22.90 -21.41
CA SER A 428 -4.03 -22.00 -20.52
C SER A 428 -4.10 -22.44 -19.04
N ARG A 429 -5.21 -23.03 -18.58
CA ARG A 429 -5.32 -23.62 -17.23
C ARG A 429 -4.42 -24.85 -17.06
N LEU A 430 -4.38 -25.73 -18.06
CA LEU A 430 -3.47 -26.89 -18.05
C LEU A 430 -2.00 -26.46 -18.08
N GLU A 431 -1.68 -25.43 -18.84
CA GLU A 431 -0.35 -24.85 -18.89
C GLU A 431 0.06 -24.30 -17.51
N VAL A 432 -0.82 -23.55 -16.85
CA VAL A 432 -0.57 -23.05 -15.48
C VAL A 432 -0.38 -24.20 -14.50
N LYS A 433 -1.24 -25.23 -14.54
CA LYS A 433 -1.15 -26.39 -13.64
C LYS A 433 0.16 -27.16 -13.82
N SER A 434 0.54 -27.47 -15.06
CA SER A 434 1.79 -28.15 -15.35
C SER A 434 3.02 -27.33 -14.90
N ARG A 435 2.99 -26.01 -15.07
CA ARG A 435 4.07 -25.13 -14.57
C ARG A 435 4.15 -25.14 -13.05
N LEU A 436 3.02 -25.07 -12.33
CA LEU A 436 2.98 -25.18 -10.87
C LEU A 436 3.55 -26.53 -10.40
N ASP A 437 3.19 -27.65 -11.05
CA ASP A 437 3.73 -28.98 -10.72
C ASP A 437 5.26 -29.04 -10.92
N THR A 438 5.78 -28.43 -11.99
CA THR A 438 7.24 -28.36 -12.20
C THR A 438 7.95 -27.51 -11.15
N LEU A 439 7.32 -26.41 -10.70
CA LEU A 439 7.84 -25.57 -9.63
C LEU A 439 7.83 -26.31 -8.28
N GLU A 440 6.78 -27.04 -7.96
CA GLU A 440 6.75 -27.88 -6.74
C GLU A 440 7.84 -28.96 -6.75
N GLN A 441 8.05 -29.62 -7.89
CA GLN A 441 9.09 -30.64 -8.03
C GLN A 441 10.50 -30.07 -7.86
N THR A 442 10.76 -28.88 -8.42
CA THR A 442 12.06 -28.21 -8.27
C THR A 442 12.31 -27.73 -6.84
N LEU A 443 11.30 -27.16 -6.18
CA LEU A 443 11.38 -26.77 -4.76
C LEU A 443 11.58 -28.00 -3.84
N ALA A 444 10.91 -29.12 -4.13
CA ALA A 444 11.10 -30.37 -3.41
C ALA A 444 12.53 -30.92 -3.58
N ALA A 445 13.12 -30.79 -4.78
CA ALA A 445 14.50 -31.16 -5.04
C ALA A 445 15.50 -30.27 -4.29
N MET A 446 15.24 -28.96 -4.19
CA MET A 446 16.06 -28.02 -3.40
C MET A 446 15.99 -28.33 -1.90
N SER A 447 14.79 -28.62 -1.37
CA SER A 447 14.62 -29.05 0.03
C SER A 447 15.42 -30.31 0.35
N LYS A 448 15.42 -31.31 -0.53
CA LYS A 448 16.24 -32.54 -0.36
C LYS A 448 17.75 -32.23 -0.33
N ARG A 449 18.22 -31.25 -1.12
CA ARG A 449 19.63 -30.82 -1.12
C ARG A 449 20.00 -30.13 0.18
N PHE A 450 19.16 -29.21 0.68
CA PHE A 450 19.38 -28.58 1.99
C PHE A 450 19.40 -29.61 3.14
N GLN A 451 18.59 -30.66 3.06
CA GLN A 451 18.65 -31.77 4.02
C GLN A 451 19.95 -32.57 3.91
N ALA A 452 20.47 -32.78 2.70
CA ALA A 452 21.74 -33.46 2.44
C ALA A 452 22.97 -32.63 2.89
N ASP A 453 22.88 -31.30 2.91
CA ASP A 453 23.96 -30.40 3.36
C ASP A 453 24.03 -30.26 4.89
N ARG A 454 22.93 -30.54 5.60
CA ARG A 454 22.84 -30.43 7.07
C ARG A 454 23.94 -31.16 7.86
N PRO A 455 24.38 -32.38 7.48
CA PRO A 455 25.47 -33.08 8.16
C PRO A 455 26.83 -32.35 8.07
N TRP A 456 27.11 -31.66 6.96
CA TRP A 456 28.36 -30.92 6.74
C TRP A 456 28.43 -29.61 7.54
N LEU A 457 27.27 -29.13 7.99
CA LEU A 457 27.14 -27.91 8.79
C LEU A 457 27.20 -28.19 10.29
N LEU A 458 26.95 -29.42 10.73
CA LEU A 458 27.13 -29.80 12.13
C LEU A 458 28.62 -29.80 12.49
N ALA A 459 28.94 -29.42 13.74
CA ALA A 459 30.32 -29.45 14.21
C ALA A 459 30.78 -30.92 14.29
N PRO A 460 31.96 -31.28 13.75
CA PRO A 460 32.45 -32.65 13.83
C PRO A 460 32.78 -33.02 15.27
N ARG A 461 32.61 -34.31 15.58
CA ARG A 461 32.87 -34.85 16.93
C ARG A 461 34.34 -34.91 17.30
N SER A 462 35.27 -34.78 16.35
CA SER A 462 36.71 -34.79 16.58
C SER A 462 37.36 -33.45 16.22
N LYS A 463 38.27 -32.97 17.07
CA LYS A 463 38.98 -31.68 16.90
C LYS A 463 39.85 -31.63 15.62
N TYR A 464 40.30 -32.79 15.13
CA TYR A 464 41.16 -32.91 13.95
C TYR A 464 40.40 -33.09 12.62
N ALA A 465 39.07 -33.19 12.64
CA ALA A 465 38.28 -33.25 11.41
C ALA A 465 38.12 -31.87 10.74
N ASP A 466 38.27 -30.79 11.51
CA ASP A 466 38.15 -29.40 11.03
C ASP A 466 39.39 -28.89 10.26
N GLU A 467 40.52 -29.58 10.37
CA GLU A 467 41.78 -29.18 9.72
C GLU A 467 41.97 -29.83 8.33
N ARG A 468 41.04 -30.67 7.87
CA ARG A 468 41.15 -31.32 6.56
C ARG A 468 40.76 -30.35 5.44
N PRO A 469 41.62 -30.13 4.41
CA PRO A 469 41.33 -29.21 3.32
C PRO A 469 40.07 -29.61 2.52
N GLU A 470 39.77 -30.91 2.47
CA GLU A 470 38.55 -31.45 1.85
C GLU A 470 37.27 -30.87 2.47
N THR A 471 37.26 -30.59 3.78
CA THR A 471 36.09 -30.02 4.47
C THR A 471 35.88 -28.54 4.15
N MET A 472 36.96 -27.80 3.96
CA MET A 472 36.89 -26.41 3.52
C MET A 472 36.46 -26.31 2.05
N GLU A 473 36.91 -27.24 1.20
CA GLU A 473 36.51 -27.27 -0.20
C GLU A 473 35.03 -27.64 -0.35
N THR A 474 34.51 -28.58 0.44
CA THR A 474 33.07 -28.91 0.43
C THR A 474 32.21 -27.77 0.96
N LEU A 475 32.62 -27.06 2.02
CA LEU A 475 31.90 -25.88 2.53
C LEU A 475 31.87 -24.74 1.50
N ARG A 476 32.97 -24.50 0.77
CA ARG A 476 33.01 -23.51 -0.32
C ARG A 476 32.14 -23.92 -1.51
N LYS A 477 32.07 -25.23 -1.83
CA LYS A 477 31.16 -25.77 -2.85
C LYS A 477 29.70 -25.56 -2.44
N ILE A 478 29.35 -25.77 -1.17
CA ILE A 478 28.01 -25.50 -0.65
C ILE A 478 27.71 -23.99 -0.75
N ASP A 479 28.62 -23.10 -0.31
CA ASP A 479 28.39 -21.65 -0.36
C ASP A 479 28.11 -21.13 -1.78
N ARG A 480 28.91 -21.57 -2.77
CA ARG A 480 28.68 -21.21 -4.19
C ARG A 480 27.34 -21.73 -4.71
N ARG A 481 26.91 -22.91 -4.28
CA ARG A 481 25.62 -23.49 -4.67
C ARG A 481 24.45 -22.75 -4.04
N LEU A 482 24.57 -22.32 -2.78
CA LEU A 482 23.52 -21.56 -2.09
C LEU A 482 23.24 -20.22 -2.76
N ILE A 483 24.26 -19.55 -3.31
CA ILE A 483 24.07 -18.31 -4.08
C ILE A 483 23.19 -18.57 -5.31
N ASN A 484 23.50 -19.61 -6.09
CA ASN A 484 22.70 -19.97 -7.26
C ASN A 484 21.28 -20.42 -6.88
N GLU A 485 21.13 -21.10 -5.75
CA GLU A 485 19.83 -21.53 -5.23
C GLU A 485 18.99 -20.36 -4.70
N GLU A 486 19.61 -19.30 -4.17
CA GLU A 486 18.93 -18.05 -3.80
C GLU A 486 18.42 -17.29 -5.03
N GLU A 487 19.23 -17.20 -6.08
CA GLU A 487 18.83 -16.60 -7.36
C GLU A 487 17.68 -17.40 -8.01
N ALA A 488 17.76 -18.73 -7.99
CA ALA A 488 16.70 -19.60 -8.50
C ALA A 488 15.40 -19.45 -7.71
N LEU A 489 15.44 -19.39 -6.38
CA LEU A 489 14.24 -19.14 -5.55
C LEU A 489 13.62 -17.78 -5.83
N SER A 490 14.45 -16.75 -6.07
CA SER A 490 13.97 -15.42 -6.41
C SER A 490 13.29 -15.41 -7.78
N SER A 491 13.86 -16.12 -8.77
CA SER A 491 13.25 -16.30 -10.09
C SER A 491 11.94 -17.08 -10.04
N MET A 492 11.90 -18.18 -9.27
CA MET A 492 10.67 -18.98 -9.08
C MET A 492 9.58 -18.17 -8.38
N SER A 493 9.94 -17.33 -7.41
CA SER A 493 8.97 -16.44 -6.74
C SER A 493 8.35 -15.45 -7.73
N ALA A 494 9.15 -14.84 -8.61
CA ALA A 494 8.64 -13.97 -9.66
C ALA A 494 7.75 -14.73 -10.66
N GLU A 495 8.12 -15.95 -11.06
CA GLU A 495 7.27 -16.79 -11.91
C GLU A 495 5.93 -17.12 -11.23
N ILE A 496 5.92 -17.42 -9.92
CA ILE A 496 4.71 -17.67 -9.14
C ILE A 496 3.79 -16.45 -9.10
N GLU A 497 4.33 -15.24 -8.95
CA GLU A 497 3.56 -13.99 -9.03
C GLU A 497 2.88 -13.84 -10.40
N THR A 498 3.62 -14.08 -11.49
CA THR A 498 3.02 -14.02 -12.85
C THR A 498 1.96 -15.10 -13.10
N LEU A 499 2.14 -16.29 -12.50
CA LEU A 499 1.13 -17.35 -12.58
C LEU A 499 -0.11 -16.97 -11.77
N ALA A 500 0.04 -16.34 -10.60
CA ALA A 500 -1.08 -15.85 -9.80
C ALA A 500 -1.93 -14.83 -10.57
N GLU A 501 -1.29 -13.86 -11.26
CA GLU A 501 -1.99 -12.89 -12.12
C GLU A 501 -2.75 -13.59 -13.25
N LYS A 502 -2.14 -14.58 -13.90
CA LYS A 502 -2.81 -15.38 -14.95
C LYS A 502 -4.03 -16.13 -14.41
N VAL A 503 -3.95 -16.68 -13.20
CA VAL A 503 -5.09 -17.36 -12.56
C VAL A 503 -6.23 -16.37 -12.27
N GLU A 504 -5.93 -15.15 -11.84
CA GLU A 504 -6.95 -14.12 -11.61
C GLU A 504 -7.65 -13.70 -12.91
N ILE A 505 -6.91 -13.57 -14.02
CA ILE A 505 -7.49 -13.31 -15.34
C ILE A 505 -8.38 -14.48 -15.78
N LEU A 506 -7.89 -15.72 -15.67
CA LEU A 506 -8.66 -16.93 -16.02
C LEU A 506 -9.89 -17.17 -15.14
N ARG A 507 -9.95 -16.54 -13.96
CA ARG A 507 -11.12 -16.52 -13.08
C ARG A 507 -12.15 -15.47 -13.53
N GLY A 508 -11.70 -14.30 -13.98
CA GLY A 508 -12.57 -13.24 -14.50
C GLY A 508 -13.25 -13.59 -15.83
N ASP A 509 -12.68 -14.53 -16.60
CA ASP A 509 -13.19 -14.95 -17.91
C ASP A 509 -14.31 -16.01 -17.85
N LEU A 510 -14.74 -16.47 -16.66
CA LEU A 510 -15.85 -17.43 -16.54
C LEU A 510 -17.17 -16.76 -16.15
N PRO A 511 -18.30 -17.16 -16.76
CA PRO A 511 -19.62 -16.71 -16.32
C PRO A 511 -19.90 -17.18 -14.88
N ASP A 512 -20.47 -16.28 -14.08
CA ASP A 512 -20.70 -16.41 -12.63
C ASP A 512 -21.46 -17.70 -12.21
N ASP A 513 -22.20 -18.32 -13.14
CA ASP A 513 -23.03 -19.49 -12.87
C ASP A 513 -22.31 -20.85 -12.96
N ALA A 514 -21.06 -20.92 -13.42
CA ALA A 514 -20.38 -22.20 -13.68
C ALA A 514 -19.33 -22.63 -12.63
N LEU A 515 -19.09 -21.87 -11.55
CA LEU A 515 -18.03 -22.16 -10.57
C LEU A 515 -18.41 -21.96 -9.09
N SER A 516 -19.59 -22.42 -8.65
CA SER A 516 -19.80 -22.70 -7.22
C SER A 516 -19.45 -24.16 -6.91
N GLY A 517 -18.17 -24.51 -7.10
CA GLY A 517 -17.62 -25.78 -6.60
C GLY A 517 -17.36 -25.78 -5.08
N ILE A 518 -17.54 -24.64 -4.40
CA ILE A 518 -17.57 -24.54 -2.95
C ILE A 518 -19.02 -24.31 -2.57
N ASN A 519 -19.60 -25.21 -1.79
CA ASN A 519 -20.93 -24.99 -1.24
C ASN A 519 -20.93 -23.63 -0.53
N PRO A 520 -21.90 -22.72 -0.77
CA PRO A 520 -21.92 -21.40 -0.15
C PRO A 520 -21.87 -21.46 1.39
N LEU A 521 -22.34 -22.58 1.96
CA LEU A 521 -22.22 -22.92 3.37
C LEU A 521 -20.77 -23.15 3.82
N GLU A 522 -19.95 -23.89 3.06
CA GLU A 522 -18.54 -24.12 3.41
C GLU A 522 -17.72 -22.82 3.35
N GLY A 523 -18.00 -21.97 2.36
CA GLY A 523 -17.40 -20.64 2.26
C GLY A 523 -17.71 -19.78 3.48
N ALA A 524 -18.98 -19.73 3.88
CA ALA A 524 -19.40 -18.96 5.04
C ALA A 524 -18.86 -19.54 6.37
N LEU A 525 -18.78 -20.87 6.48
CA LEU A 525 -18.17 -21.56 7.65
C LEU A 525 -16.68 -21.24 7.78
N LEU A 526 -15.92 -21.26 6.68
CA LEU A 526 -14.50 -20.90 6.69
C LEU A 526 -14.27 -19.42 7.05
N GLU A 527 -15.15 -18.52 6.60
CA GLU A 527 -15.11 -17.11 7.01
C GLU A 527 -15.42 -16.94 8.49
N SER A 528 -16.42 -17.66 9.02
CA SER A 528 -16.75 -17.65 10.44
C SER A 528 -15.60 -18.15 11.32
N LEU A 529 -14.90 -19.21 10.91
CA LEU A 529 -13.75 -19.76 11.66
C LEU A 529 -12.58 -18.77 11.73
N LYS A 530 -12.33 -17.98 10.67
CA LYS A 530 -11.30 -16.93 10.70
C LYS A 530 -11.59 -15.88 11.78
N ILE A 531 -12.86 -15.51 11.96
CA ILE A 531 -13.30 -14.59 13.02
C ILE A 531 -13.06 -15.22 14.40
N VAL A 532 -13.42 -16.49 14.57
CA VAL A 532 -13.22 -17.23 15.82
C VAL A 532 -11.73 -17.31 16.18
N PHE A 533 -10.85 -17.66 15.25
CA PHE A 533 -9.40 -17.70 15.50
C PHE A 533 -8.81 -16.33 15.83
N ALA A 534 -9.27 -15.26 15.18
CA ALA A 534 -8.83 -13.90 15.49
C ALA A 534 -9.22 -13.51 16.93
N ARG A 535 -10.43 -13.88 17.37
CA ARG A 535 -10.86 -13.61 18.75
C ARG A 535 -10.18 -14.50 19.79
N LEU A 536 -9.90 -15.76 19.49
CA LEU A 536 -9.12 -16.63 20.39
C LEU A 536 -7.73 -16.06 20.66
N ARG A 537 -7.03 -15.55 19.63
CA ARG A 537 -5.75 -14.84 19.80
C ARG A 537 -5.88 -13.58 20.64
N SER A 538 -7.01 -12.87 20.56
CA SER A 538 -7.26 -11.70 21.41
C SER A 538 -7.44 -12.10 22.88
N LEU A 539 -8.13 -13.21 23.17
CA LEU A 539 -8.27 -13.74 24.53
C LEU A 539 -6.94 -14.27 25.07
N GLU A 540 -6.10 -14.89 24.23
CA GLU A 540 -4.74 -15.31 24.59
C GLU A 540 -3.89 -14.11 25.02
N ALA A 541 -3.98 -12.99 24.29
CA ALA A 541 -3.29 -11.75 24.65
C ALA A 541 -3.75 -11.17 26.00
N VAL A 542 -5.04 -11.32 26.34
CA VAL A 542 -5.62 -10.87 27.62
C VAL A 542 -5.26 -11.80 28.78
N LEU A 543 -5.14 -13.12 28.54
CA LEU A 543 -4.72 -14.10 29.54
C LEU A 543 -3.34 -13.79 30.14
N GLY A 544 -2.42 -13.25 29.31
CA GLY A 544 -1.08 -12.88 29.74
C GLY A 544 -0.18 -14.07 30.11
N GLY A 545 1.05 -13.77 30.55
CA GLY A 545 2.06 -14.80 30.83
C GLY A 545 1.79 -15.62 32.10
N ARG A 546 2.13 -16.92 32.05
CA ARG A 546 2.10 -17.82 33.21
C ARG A 546 3.06 -17.33 34.30
N LEU A 547 2.64 -17.42 35.56
CA LEU A 547 3.47 -17.09 36.72
C LEU A 547 4.61 -18.11 36.83
N ASN A 548 5.84 -17.65 37.06
CA ASN A 548 6.99 -18.57 37.20
C ASN A 548 6.91 -19.32 38.54
N GLU A 549 6.86 -20.65 38.47
CA GLU A 549 6.78 -21.53 39.65
C GLU A 549 7.99 -21.39 40.59
N SER A 550 9.14 -20.94 40.07
CA SER A 550 10.35 -20.68 40.85
C SER A 550 10.27 -19.46 41.79
N ILE A 551 9.26 -18.60 41.62
CA ILE A 551 9.03 -17.42 42.46
C ILE A 551 8.15 -17.77 43.68
N ILE A 552 7.54 -18.97 43.69
CA ILE A 552 6.65 -19.41 44.75
C ILE A 552 7.49 -19.93 45.92
N PRO A 553 7.29 -19.40 47.16
CA PRO A 553 8.02 -19.86 48.34
C PRO A 553 7.92 -21.37 48.49
N SER A 554 9.00 -22.06 48.86
CA SER A 554 9.01 -23.53 48.95
C SER A 554 8.13 -24.06 50.09
N GLU A 555 7.78 -25.34 50.07
CA GLU A 555 6.90 -25.95 51.08
C GLU A 555 7.53 -25.88 52.48
N ALA A 556 8.85 -26.09 52.55
CA ALA A 556 9.64 -25.95 53.78
C ALA A 556 9.73 -24.50 54.28
N GLU A 557 9.78 -23.51 53.38
CA GLU A 557 9.78 -22.08 53.74
C GLU A 557 8.40 -21.62 54.23
N ALA A 558 7.33 -22.18 53.66
CA ALA A 558 5.96 -21.91 54.09
C ALA A 558 5.63 -22.53 55.45
N GLU A 559 6.21 -23.68 55.79
CA GLU A 559 6.07 -24.29 57.12
C GLU A 559 6.81 -23.49 58.21
N ALA A 560 7.88 -22.78 57.85
CA ALA A 560 8.68 -21.99 58.78
C ALA A 560 8.11 -20.58 59.07
N ASP A 561 7.35 -19.99 58.15
CA ASP A 561 6.76 -18.65 58.30
C ASP A 561 5.28 -18.59 57.84
N PRO A 562 4.32 -18.26 58.73
CA PRO A 562 2.89 -18.18 58.38
C PRO A 562 2.58 -17.11 57.32
N GLN A 563 3.40 -16.06 57.17
CA GLN A 563 3.21 -15.06 56.12
C GLN A 563 3.60 -15.60 54.74
N LEU A 564 4.67 -16.38 54.66
CA LEU A 564 5.07 -17.07 53.42
C LEU A 564 4.09 -18.17 53.04
N ALA A 565 3.48 -18.86 54.01
CA ALA A 565 2.37 -19.80 53.74
C ALA A 565 1.17 -19.11 53.08
N ALA A 566 0.76 -17.94 53.57
CA ALA A 566 -0.34 -17.17 52.99
C ALA A 566 -0.01 -16.65 51.57
N ILE A 567 1.24 -16.27 51.32
CA ILE A 567 1.72 -15.84 50.00
C ILE A 567 1.76 -17.03 49.03
N ARG A 568 2.31 -18.18 49.44
CA ARG A 568 2.32 -19.44 48.66
C ARG A 568 0.89 -19.86 48.29
N ALA A 569 -0.04 -19.85 49.24
CA ALA A 569 -1.44 -20.22 48.99
C ALA A 569 -2.11 -19.29 47.95
N ARG A 570 -1.88 -17.97 48.03
CA ARG A 570 -2.42 -17.00 47.06
C ARG A 570 -1.80 -17.15 45.67
N GLN A 571 -0.49 -17.41 45.58
CA GLN A 571 0.20 -17.60 44.31
C GLN A 571 -0.19 -18.92 43.63
N LEU A 572 -0.33 -20.01 44.40
CA LEU A 572 -0.83 -21.29 43.90
C LEU A 572 -2.29 -21.20 43.46
N ALA A 573 -3.14 -20.46 44.17
CA ALA A 573 -4.51 -20.20 43.74
C ALA A 573 -4.56 -19.43 42.42
N ARG A 574 -3.72 -18.40 42.27
CA ARG A 574 -3.58 -17.64 41.01
C ARG A 574 -3.09 -18.50 39.86
N LEU A 575 -2.11 -19.37 40.08
CA LEU A 575 -1.66 -20.33 39.07
C LEU A 575 -2.77 -21.28 38.65
N LYS A 576 -3.48 -21.90 39.61
CA LYS A 576 -4.62 -22.76 39.30
C LYS A 576 -5.69 -22.04 38.48
N THR A 577 -6.00 -20.78 38.80
CA THR A 577 -6.95 -20.00 37.99
C THR A 577 -6.44 -19.70 36.59
N TRP A 578 -5.13 -19.46 36.43
CA TRP A 578 -4.52 -19.23 35.12
C TRP A 578 -4.49 -20.52 34.30
N ASP A 579 -4.06 -21.64 34.88
CA ASP A 579 -4.01 -22.96 34.22
C ASP A 579 -5.42 -23.41 33.78
N ASN A 580 -6.45 -23.18 34.60
CA ASN A 580 -7.85 -23.47 34.24
C ASN A 580 -8.32 -22.62 33.05
N ARG A 581 -7.99 -21.32 33.01
CA ARG A 581 -8.34 -20.43 31.90
C ARG A 581 -7.58 -20.79 30.61
N ALA A 582 -6.31 -21.14 30.73
CA ALA A 582 -5.50 -21.61 29.61
C ALA A 582 -6.03 -22.93 29.02
N ALA A 583 -6.50 -23.85 29.87
CA ALA A 583 -7.11 -25.10 29.43
C ALA A 583 -8.41 -24.87 28.63
N LEU A 584 -9.25 -23.89 29.04
CA LEU A 584 -10.46 -23.52 28.31
C LEU A 584 -10.15 -22.92 26.94
N LEU A 585 -9.13 -22.05 26.84
CA LEU A 585 -8.67 -21.54 25.53
C LEU A 585 -8.15 -22.65 24.62
N ALA A 586 -7.30 -23.52 25.15
CA ALA A 586 -6.75 -24.64 24.38
C ALA A 586 -7.85 -25.58 23.88
N ALA A 587 -8.89 -25.81 24.69
CA ALA A 587 -10.04 -26.63 24.29
C ALA A 587 -10.86 -25.98 23.15
N ALA A 588 -11.04 -24.65 23.19
CA ALA A 588 -11.73 -23.90 22.14
C ALA A 588 -10.93 -23.85 20.83
N GLU A 589 -9.61 -23.66 20.91
CA GLU A 589 -8.71 -23.73 19.75
C GLU A 589 -8.69 -25.11 19.10
N GLN A 590 -8.65 -26.17 19.91
CA GLN A 590 -8.69 -27.54 19.42
C GLN A 590 -10.00 -27.87 18.70
N SER A 591 -11.15 -27.40 19.22
CA SER A 591 -12.43 -27.56 18.51
C SER A 591 -12.47 -26.78 17.20
N ALA A 592 -11.99 -25.53 17.17
CA ALA A 592 -11.98 -24.72 15.95
C ALA A 592 -11.05 -25.32 14.88
N ALA A 593 -9.88 -25.81 15.29
CA ALA A 593 -8.93 -26.49 14.42
C ALA A 593 -9.44 -27.84 13.91
N ALA A 594 -10.27 -28.56 14.68
CA ALA A 594 -10.90 -29.79 14.22
C ALA A 594 -11.90 -29.52 13.08
N VAL A 595 -12.74 -28.49 13.21
CA VAL A 595 -13.68 -28.09 12.14
C VAL A 595 -12.93 -27.60 10.90
N ASP A 596 -11.90 -26.75 11.08
CA ASP A 596 -11.06 -26.27 9.98
C ASP A 596 -10.39 -27.40 9.20
N ARG A 597 -9.88 -28.44 9.88
CA ARG A 597 -9.31 -29.64 9.23
C ARG A 597 -10.33 -30.44 8.44
N VAL A 598 -11.58 -30.50 8.89
CA VAL A 598 -12.65 -31.24 8.21
C VAL A 598 -13.16 -30.48 6.98
N LEU A 599 -13.13 -29.14 7.01
CA LEU A 599 -13.47 -28.27 5.88
C LEU A 599 -12.33 -28.12 4.85
N THR A 600 -11.07 -28.27 5.26
CA THR A 600 -9.89 -28.16 4.36
C THR A 600 -9.39 -29.50 3.82
N ALA A 601 -10.03 -30.61 4.17
CA ALA A 601 -9.68 -31.93 3.64
C ALA A 601 -10.13 -32.09 2.16
N PRO A 602 -9.30 -32.65 1.27
CA PRO A 602 -9.66 -32.86 -0.12
C PRO A 602 -10.79 -33.88 -0.24
N ARG A 603 -11.89 -33.51 -0.91
CA ARG A 603 -13.05 -34.40 -1.17
C ARG A 603 -13.42 -34.38 -2.66
N GLY A 604 -13.78 -35.55 -3.19
CA GLY A 604 -14.19 -35.72 -4.60
C GLY A 604 -15.69 -35.60 -4.86
N GLU A 605 -16.53 -35.58 -3.82
CA GLU A 605 -17.99 -35.38 -3.92
C GLU A 605 -18.44 -34.40 -2.83
N GLY A 606 -19.46 -33.59 -3.12
CA GLY A 606 -19.99 -32.57 -2.21
C GLY A 606 -20.45 -33.11 -0.84
N LEU A 607 -20.67 -32.22 0.13
CA LEU A 607 -21.05 -32.57 1.51
C LEU A 607 -22.23 -33.57 1.55
N SER A 608 -22.01 -34.76 2.12
CA SER A 608 -23.10 -35.65 2.49
C SER A 608 -23.95 -35.01 3.61
N PRO A 609 -25.27 -35.24 3.65
CA PRO A 609 -26.15 -34.65 4.67
C PRO A 609 -25.77 -35.04 6.10
N GLU A 610 -25.18 -36.22 6.29
CA GLU A 610 -24.68 -36.68 7.59
C GLU A 610 -23.45 -35.89 8.06
N LEU A 611 -22.56 -35.55 7.13
CA LEU A 611 -21.36 -34.77 7.40
C LEU A 611 -21.69 -33.29 7.66
N ALA A 612 -22.68 -32.73 6.96
CA ALA A 612 -23.22 -31.40 7.26
C ALA A 612 -23.77 -31.34 8.70
N ALA A 613 -24.57 -32.33 9.12
CA ALA A 613 -25.08 -32.40 10.49
C ALA A 613 -23.97 -32.63 11.54
N MET A 614 -22.87 -33.31 11.20
CA MET A 614 -21.71 -33.43 12.08
C MET A 614 -20.95 -32.09 12.20
N LEU A 615 -20.82 -31.35 11.09
CA LEU A 615 -20.18 -30.04 11.07
C LEU A 615 -20.99 -28.98 11.83
N GLU A 616 -22.32 -29.01 11.73
CA GLU A 616 -23.20 -28.15 12.52
C GLU A 616 -23.05 -28.39 14.03
N ARG A 617 -23.03 -29.66 14.47
CA ARG A 617 -22.77 -30.00 15.88
C ARG A 617 -21.38 -29.57 16.32
N ALA A 618 -20.35 -29.82 15.50
CA ALA A 618 -18.98 -29.43 15.82
C ALA A 618 -18.81 -27.90 15.86
N ALA A 619 -19.52 -27.15 15.02
CA ALA A 619 -19.53 -25.69 15.05
C ALA A 619 -20.25 -25.14 16.28
N ALA A 620 -21.36 -25.76 16.72
CA ALA A 620 -22.02 -25.41 17.97
C ALA A 620 -21.08 -25.62 19.18
N GLU A 621 -20.33 -26.72 19.20
CA GLU A 621 -19.30 -26.96 20.23
C GLU A 621 -18.18 -25.91 20.22
N VAL A 622 -17.79 -25.40 19.04
CA VAL A 622 -16.80 -24.32 18.93
C VAL A 622 -17.32 -23.05 19.58
N VAL A 623 -18.59 -22.69 19.33
CA VAL A 623 -19.21 -21.49 19.93
C VAL A 623 -19.33 -21.64 21.44
N GLU A 624 -19.79 -22.79 21.93
CA GLU A 624 -19.94 -23.05 23.38
C GLU A 624 -18.59 -22.96 24.10
N ARG A 625 -17.55 -23.61 23.57
CA ARG A 625 -16.21 -23.60 24.17
C ARG A 625 -15.55 -22.23 24.09
N PHE A 626 -15.80 -21.49 23.01
CA PHE A 626 -15.34 -20.11 22.91
C PHE A 626 -16.00 -19.23 23.98
N GLU A 627 -17.32 -19.32 24.15
CA GLU A 627 -18.04 -18.51 25.14
C GLU A 627 -17.63 -18.88 26.57
N ALA A 628 -17.35 -20.15 26.86
CA ALA A 628 -16.78 -20.58 28.12
C ALA A 628 -15.39 -19.97 28.38
N ALA A 629 -14.54 -19.89 27.35
CA ALA A 629 -13.23 -19.26 27.45
C ALA A 629 -13.34 -17.73 27.62
N ARG A 630 -14.23 -17.07 26.86
CA ARG A 630 -14.51 -15.63 26.98
C ARG A 630 -15.00 -15.29 28.38
N ALA A 631 -16.05 -15.96 28.86
CA ALA A 631 -16.63 -15.70 30.18
C ALA A 631 -15.61 -15.88 31.32
N ALA A 632 -14.64 -16.78 31.16
CA ALA A 632 -13.60 -17.03 32.16
C ALA A 632 -12.46 -15.99 32.14
N ILE A 633 -12.14 -15.40 30.98
CA ILE A 633 -10.95 -14.57 30.75
C ILE A 633 -11.29 -13.08 30.65
N ASP A 634 -12.28 -12.75 29.84
CA ASP A 634 -12.73 -11.38 29.59
C ASP A 634 -14.28 -11.37 29.45
N PRO A 635 -15.00 -11.29 30.58
CA PRO A 635 -16.46 -11.30 30.57
C PRO A 635 -17.08 -10.05 29.90
N ASP A 636 -16.31 -8.96 29.79
CA ASP A 636 -16.76 -7.68 29.21
C ASP A 636 -16.54 -7.62 27.69
N ALA A 637 -15.75 -8.53 27.11
CA ALA A 637 -15.63 -8.67 25.66
C ALA A 637 -17.00 -8.94 25.01
N LYS A 638 -17.22 -8.60 23.73
CA LYS A 638 -18.51 -8.88 23.07
C LYS A 638 -18.71 -10.38 22.76
N PRO A 639 -19.95 -10.92 22.85
CA PRO A 639 -20.26 -12.30 22.44
C PRO A 639 -19.97 -12.53 20.95
N LEU A 640 -19.77 -13.80 20.58
CA LEU A 640 -19.73 -14.22 19.18
C LEU A 640 -21.12 -14.05 18.54
N GLU A 641 -21.31 -12.96 17.82
CA GLU A 641 -22.40 -12.83 16.84
C GLU A 641 -21.88 -13.41 15.51
N LEU A 642 -22.33 -14.62 15.19
CA LEU A 642 -22.14 -15.21 13.86
C LEU A 642 -23.35 -14.83 12.99
N PRO A 643 -23.20 -14.60 11.67
CA PRO A 643 -24.34 -14.49 10.77
C PRO A 643 -25.23 -15.74 10.92
N ASP A 644 -26.56 -15.57 10.87
CA ASP A 644 -27.65 -16.56 11.10
C ASP A 644 -27.61 -17.81 10.17
N LEU A 645 -26.48 -18.50 10.12
CA LEU A 645 -26.25 -19.77 9.43
C LEU A 645 -26.32 -20.97 10.38
N PHE A 646 -26.27 -20.72 11.69
CA PHE A 646 -26.35 -21.74 12.73
C PHE A 646 -27.68 -21.59 13.46
N GLY A 647 -28.72 -22.17 12.87
CA GLY A 647 -30.07 -22.16 13.44
C GLY A 647 -30.08 -22.71 14.88
N ALA A 648 -30.91 -22.10 15.72
CA ALA A 648 -31.14 -22.49 17.11
C ALA A 648 -31.41 -24.01 17.26
N PRO A 649 -31.03 -24.62 18.40
CA PRO A 649 -31.32 -26.03 18.65
C PRO A 649 -32.85 -26.24 18.64
N ILE A 650 -33.32 -27.10 17.75
CA ILE A 650 -34.72 -27.56 17.72
C ILE A 650 -34.98 -28.29 19.04
N PRO A 651 -35.87 -27.82 19.94
CA PRO A 651 -36.33 -28.66 21.02
C PRO A 651 -37.27 -29.71 20.43
N ALA A 652 -37.04 -30.96 20.83
CA ALA A 652 -37.89 -32.10 20.49
C ALA A 652 -39.35 -31.82 20.88
N ASP A 653 -40.24 -32.29 20.01
CA ASP A 653 -41.70 -32.29 20.06
C ASP A 653 -42.34 -32.05 21.44
N ASP A 654 -43.23 -31.05 21.51
CA ASP A 654 -44.60 -31.31 21.94
C ASP A 654 -45.56 -30.18 21.53
N LYS A 655 -46.62 -30.60 20.84
CA LYS A 655 -47.95 -30.00 20.65
C LYS A 655 -48.18 -28.59 21.22
N SER A 656 -48.56 -27.64 20.37
CA SER A 656 -49.87 -26.95 20.44
C SER A 656 -49.96 -25.75 19.49
N GLU A 657 -51.12 -25.66 18.85
CA GLU A 657 -51.59 -24.58 17.99
C GLU A 657 -51.60 -23.23 18.74
N SER A 658 -50.68 -22.30 18.42
CA SER A 658 -50.90 -20.83 18.46
C SER A 658 -49.60 -20.05 18.25
N ALA A 659 -49.24 -19.69 17.01
CA ALA A 659 -48.10 -18.78 16.78
C ALA A 659 -48.24 -17.98 15.47
N ALA A 660 -49.41 -17.39 15.21
CA ALA A 660 -49.58 -16.44 14.10
C ALA A 660 -49.20 -14.97 14.43
N PRO A 661 -49.14 -14.46 15.69
CA PRO A 661 -48.79 -13.05 15.93
C PRO A 661 -47.31 -12.81 16.28
N HIS A 662 -46.52 -13.83 16.60
CA HIS A 662 -45.13 -13.64 17.09
C HIS A 662 -44.10 -13.39 15.98
N ALA A 663 -44.29 -13.92 14.77
CA ALA A 663 -43.37 -13.72 13.65
C ALA A 663 -43.34 -12.26 13.14
N SER A 664 -44.46 -11.54 13.22
CA SER A 664 -44.51 -10.12 12.83
C SER A 664 -43.92 -9.18 13.89
N GLN A 665 -43.98 -9.56 15.17
CA GLN A 665 -43.39 -8.79 16.26
C GLN A 665 -41.87 -8.96 16.32
N THR A 666 -41.35 -10.16 16.03
CA THR A 666 -39.91 -10.38 15.93
C THR A 666 -39.31 -9.70 14.70
N ALA A 667 -40.00 -9.69 13.56
CA ALA A 667 -39.56 -8.96 12.37
C ALA A 667 -39.53 -7.44 12.57
N GLN A 668 -40.56 -6.88 13.24
CA GLN A 668 -40.57 -5.46 13.60
C GLN A 668 -39.51 -5.11 14.64
N ALA A 669 -39.29 -5.96 15.65
CA ALA A 669 -38.23 -5.76 16.63
C ALA A 669 -36.82 -5.84 16.02
N THR A 670 -36.60 -6.70 15.01
CA THR A 670 -35.34 -6.74 14.26
C THR A 670 -35.16 -5.52 13.35
N GLU A 671 -36.23 -5.04 12.70
CA GLU A 671 -36.19 -3.81 11.90
C GLU A 671 -35.93 -2.58 12.78
N ASP A 672 -36.58 -2.49 13.94
CA ASP A 672 -36.38 -1.41 14.91
C ASP A 672 -34.95 -1.43 15.51
N ALA A 673 -34.39 -2.63 15.75
CA ALA A 673 -33.01 -2.77 16.23
C ALA A 673 -31.97 -2.42 15.16
N VAL A 674 -32.19 -2.80 13.90
CA VAL A 674 -31.33 -2.42 12.77
C VAL A 674 -31.40 -0.92 12.52
N GLN A 675 -32.58 -0.32 12.64
CA GLN A 675 -32.76 1.12 12.50
C GLN A 675 -32.12 1.89 13.65
N ALA A 676 -32.23 1.41 14.90
CA ALA A 676 -31.53 2.00 16.05
C ALA A 676 -30.00 1.90 15.93
N ALA A 677 -29.48 0.79 15.38
CA ALA A 677 -28.05 0.64 15.12
C ALA A 677 -27.55 1.62 14.05
N ALA A 678 -28.31 1.78 12.96
CA ALA A 678 -27.99 2.75 11.91
C ALA A 678 -28.02 4.20 12.43
N GLU A 679 -29.03 4.56 13.23
CA GLU A 679 -29.12 5.89 13.86
C GLU A 679 -27.96 6.15 14.84
N ALA A 680 -27.52 5.12 15.59
CA ALA A 680 -26.37 5.21 16.48
C ALA A 680 -25.04 5.40 15.71
N GLU A 681 -24.86 4.73 14.57
CA GLU A 681 -23.69 4.93 13.71
C GLU A 681 -23.69 6.31 13.06
N GLU A 682 -24.84 6.80 12.59
CA GLU A 682 -24.96 8.16 12.06
C GLU A 682 -24.65 9.23 13.12
N ALA A 683 -25.13 9.04 14.35
CA ALA A 683 -24.82 9.93 15.46
C ALA A 683 -23.32 9.96 15.78
N GLN A 684 -22.65 8.81 15.78
CA GLN A 684 -21.20 8.72 15.95
C GLN A 684 -20.44 9.41 14.80
N GLN A 685 -20.87 9.23 13.56
CA GLN A 685 -20.26 9.90 12.41
C GLN A 685 -20.44 11.42 12.45
N GLN A 686 -21.59 11.90 12.91
CA GLN A 686 -21.83 13.34 13.12
C GLN A 686 -20.93 13.89 14.23
N GLU A 687 -20.80 13.18 15.36
CA GLU A 687 -19.88 13.56 16.44
C GLU A 687 -18.43 13.64 15.94
N LEU A 688 -17.98 12.67 15.15
CA LEU A 688 -16.64 12.69 14.54
C LEU A 688 -16.44 13.86 13.59
N ARG A 689 -17.46 14.22 12.80
CA ARG A 689 -17.40 15.40 11.92
C ARG A 689 -17.26 16.68 12.72
N THR A 690 -18.01 16.84 13.81
CA THR A 690 -17.89 18.02 14.68
C THR A 690 -16.51 18.15 15.31
N LYS A 691 -15.96 17.07 15.89
CA LYS A 691 -14.61 17.06 16.48
C LYS A 691 -13.53 17.34 15.43
N LEU A 692 -13.70 16.84 14.21
CA LEU A 692 -12.76 17.12 13.12
C LEU A 692 -12.81 18.60 12.69
N GLU A 693 -13.99 19.20 12.61
CA GLU A 693 -14.12 20.62 12.32
C GLU A 693 -13.48 21.47 13.42
N GLU A 694 -13.71 21.14 14.69
CA GLU A 694 -13.03 21.76 15.83
C GLU A 694 -11.51 21.68 15.69
N LEU A 695 -10.95 20.49 15.43
CA LEU A 695 -9.51 20.34 15.22
C LEU A 695 -8.98 21.20 14.05
N LEU A 696 -9.68 21.21 12.91
CA LEU A 696 -9.28 22.03 11.77
C LEU A 696 -9.32 23.54 12.06
N THR A 697 -10.18 23.98 12.99
CA THR A 697 -10.18 25.38 13.46
C THR A 697 -9.08 25.68 14.46
N ILE A 698 -8.67 24.70 15.29
CA ILE A 698 -7.65 24.87 16.32
C ILE A 698 -6.23 24.79 15.75
N ILE A 699 -5.97 23.97 14.73
CA ILE A 699 -4.64 23.78 14.14
C ILE A 699 -3.98 25.12 13.72
N PRO A 700 -4.66 26.06 13.04
CA PRO A 700 -4.10 27.38 12.75
C PRO A 700 -3.74 28.17 14.02
N ILE A 701 -4.55 28.06 15.07
CA ILE A 701 -4.30 28.72 16.36
C ILE A 701 -3.04 28.14 17.02
N TRP A 702 -2.82 26.83 16.92
CA TRP A 702 -1.58 26.21 17.40
C TRP A 702 -0.36 26.63 16.57
N ALA A 703 -0.51 26.83 15.26
CA ALA A 703 0.57 27.32 14.41
C ALA A 703 1.03 28.72 14.84
N ASP A 704 0.09 29.60 15.20
CA ASP A 704 0.38 30.94 15.71
C ASP A 704 1.03 30.92 17.11
N ARG A 705 0.77 29.87 17.90
CA ARG A 705 1.34 29.68 19.25
C ARG A 705 2.69 28.98 19.27
N LEU A 706 3.24 28.59 18.12
CA LEU A 706 4.56 27.98 18.08
C LEU A 706 5.65 28.93 18.64
N PRO A 707 6.65 28.41 19.37
CA PRO A 707 7.75 29.21 19.90
C PRO A 707 8.44 30.01 18.79
N ARG A 708 8.75 31.29 19.01
CA ARG A 708 9.42 32.14 18.00
C ARG A 708 10.75 31.53 17.55
N MET A 709 10.97 31.51 16.24
CA MET A 709 12.20 30.97 15.65
C MET A 709 13.36 31.88 16.06
N PRO A 710 14.48 31.31 16.55
CA PRO A 710 15.70 32.08 16.70
C PRO A 710 16.15 32.55 15.32
N ASP A 711 16.41 33.85 15.16
CA ASP A 711 16.90 34.37 13.89
C ASP A 711 18.24 33.71 13.54
N PRO A 712 18.39 33.13 12.33
CA PRO A 712 19.59 32.40 11.96
C PRO A 712 20.83 33.30 11.93
N LYS A 713 20.64 34.61 11.75
CA LYS A 713 21.70 35.62 11.77
C LYS A 713 22.19 35.97 13.18
N LEU A 714 21.42 35.63 14.22
CA LEU A 714 21.75 35.90 15.62
C LEU A 714 22.35 34.67 16.34
N ILE A 715 22.43 33.51 15.68
CA ILE A 715 23.06 32.31 16.25
C ILE A 715 24.58 32.51 16.17
N PRO A 716 25.31 32.49 17.30
CA PRO A 716 26.76 32.67 17.30
C PRO A 716 27.45 31.62 16.44
N ASN A 717 28.46 32.00 15.66
CA ASN A 717 29.21 31.07 14.81
C ASN A 717 30.21 30.23 15.63
N GLU A 718 30.70 29.11 15.07
CA GLU A 718 31.65 28.23 15.78
C GLU A 718 32.97 28.94 16.11
N ALA A 719 33.41 29.84 15.22
CA ALA A 719 34.56 30.69 15.44
C ALA A 719 34.35 31.72 16.58
N GLU A 720 33.12 32.21 16.77
CA GLU A 720 32.77 33.15 17.86
C GLU A 720 32.58 32.41 19.20
N CYS A 721 32.21 31.13 19.15
CA CYS A 721 32.12 30.26 20.32
C CYS A 721 33.49 29.74 20.79
N ALA A 722 34.51 29.80 19.92
CA ALA A 722 35.87 29.37 20.25
C ALA A 722 36.47 30.32 21.30
N GLY A 723 36.64 29.82 22.53
CA GLY A 723 37.20 30.58 23.65
C GLY A 723 36.19 31.28 24.56
N ASN A 724 34.88 31.21 24.28
CA ASN A 724 33.84 31.74 25.17
C ASN A 724 32.77 30.67 25.50
N PRO A 725 32.84 30.02 26.68
CA PRO A 725 31.92 28.95 27.06
C PRO A 725 30.46 29.41 27.21
N GLN A 726 30.22 30.70 27.46
CA GLN A 726 28.86 31.24 27.56
C GLN A 726 28.19 31.34 26.18
N LEU A 727 28.96 31.67 25.14
CA LEU A 727 28.46 31.72 23.75
C LEU A 727 28.22 30.33 23.18
N SER A 728 29.05 29.34 23.53
CA SER A 728 28.82 27.95 23.13
C SER A 728 27.57 27.34 23.78
N GLU A 729 27.32 27.66 25.05
CA GLU A 729 26.08 27.26 25.75
C GLU A 729 24.85 27.96 25.16
N LEU A 730 24.95 29.26 24.86
CA LEU A 730 23.88 30.03 24.20
C LEU A 730 23.57 29.49 22.79
N ARG A 731 24.59 29.20 21.98
CA ARG A 731 24.45 28.57 20.66
C ARG A 731 23.74 27.22 20.78
N SER A 732 24.13 26.38 21.74
CA SER A 732 23.50 25.07 21.98
C SER A 732 22.03 25.21 22.35
N ARG A 733 21.68 26.18 23.20
CA ARG A 733 20.28 26.48 23.57
C ARG A 733 19.48 27.01 22.38
N MET A 734 20.04 27.89 21.55
CA MET A 734 19.37 28.43 20.37
C MET A 734 19.15 27.35 19.29
N LEU A 735 20.14 26.50 19.03
CA LEU A 735 20.00 25.37 18.11
C LEU A 735 18.98 24.34 18.62
N SER A 736 18.98 24.04 19.92
CA SER A 736 17.98 23.16 20.53
C SER A 736 16.56 23.74 20.41
N ARG A 737 16.38 25.05 20.65
CA ARG A 737 15.09 25.73 20.44
C ARG A 737 14.64 25.69 18.98
N ARG A 738 15.56 25.87 18.04
CA ARG A 738 15.28 25.81 16.61
C ARG A 738 14.83 24.41 16.18
N SER A 739 15.58 23.38 16.57
CA SER A 739 15.23 21.97 16.31
C SER A 739 13.87 21.62 16.90
N ARG A 740 13.60 21.99 18.17
CA ARG A 740 12.28 21.76 18.80
C ARG A 740 11.13 22.45 18.05
N ARG A 741 11.34 23.68 17.58
CA ARG A 741 10.32 24.38 16.77
C ARG A 741 10.09 23.69 15.43
N GLU A 742 11.15 23.28 14.75
CA GLU A 742 11.07 22.55 13.49
C GLU A 742 10.34 21.20 13.66
N ASP A 743 10.61 20.48 14.75
CA ASP A 743 9.91 19.24 15.10
C ASP A 743 8.41 19.48 15.36
N LEU A 744 8.06 20.52 16.12
CA LEU A 744 6.66 20.89 16.36
C LEU A 744 5.95 21.32 15.07
N GLN A 745 6.63 22.05 14.19
CA GLN A 745 6.08 22.47 12.90
C GLN A 745 5.84 21.28 11.96
N ALA A 746 6.73 20.29 11.94
CA ALA A 746 6.55 19.06 11.18
C ALA A 746 5.36 18.24 11.71
N ARG A 747 5.26 18.08 13.04
CA ARG A 747 4.14 17.39 13.69
C ARG A 747 2.79 18.08 13.43
N LEU A 748 2.75 19.41 13.48
CA LEU A 748 1.54 20.19 13.18
C LEU A 748 1.10 20.02 11.71
N SER A 749 2.07 20.04 10.79
CA SER A 749 1.80 19.78 9.36
C SER A 749 1.24 18.37 9.14
N SER A 750 1.83 17.37 9.81
CA SER A 750 1.37 15.98 9.75
C SER A 750 -0.05 15.81 10.32
N LEU A 751 -0.37 16.46 11.44
CA LEU A 751 -1.72 16.47 12.02
C LEU A 751 -2.74 17.11 11.06
N HIS A 752 -2.35 18.21 10.41
CA HIS A 752 -3.22 18.88 9.43
C HIS A 752 -3.52 17.98 8.22
N GLU A 753 -2.51 17.32 7.67
CA GLU A 753 -2.68 16.36 6.57
C GLU A 753 -3.56 15.17 6.98
N ALA A 754 -3.36 14.63 8.18
CA ALA A 754 -4.15 13.53 8.70
C ALA A 754 -5.62 13.93 8.91
N ALA A 755 -5.87 15.16 9.37
CA ALA A 755 -7.23 15.70 9.53
C ALA A 755 -7.92 15.87 8.18
N LEU A 756 -7.22 16.33 7.15
CA LEU A 756 -7.76 16.42 5.78
C LEU A 756 -8.09 15.03 5.22
N LYS A 757 -7.23 14.03 5.43
CA LYS A 757 -7.49 12.64 5.01
C LYS A 757 -8.71 12.04 5.72
N LEU A 758 -8.90 12.31 7.02
CA LEU A 758 -10.11 11.86 7.73
C LEU A 758 -11.36 12.54 7.17
N ARG A 759 -11.27 13.84 6.80
CA ARG A 759 -12.37 14.56 6.16
C ARG A 759 -12.76 13.96 4.81
N GLU A 760 -11.78 13.57 4.00
CA GLU A 760 -12.01 12.89 2.71
C GLU A 760 -12.69 11.53 2.92
N ARG A 761 -12.24 10.74 3.92
CA ARG A 761 -12.83 9.45 4.26
C ARG A 761 -14.26 9.56 4.77
N LEU A 762 -14.55 10.53 5.66
CA LEU A 762 -15.90 10.81 6.16
C LEU A 762 -16.86 11.34 5.08
N GLY A 763 -16.32 11.84 3.95
CA GLY A 763 -17.07 12.26 2.77
C GLY A 763 -17.30 11.14 1.74
N ASN A 764 -16.68 9.97 1.92
CA ASN A 764 -16.82 8.82 1.03
C ASN A 764 -17.87 7.84 1.59
N PRO A 765 -19.03 7.64 0.93
CA PRO A 765 -20.08 6.74 1.40
C PRO A 765 -19.69 5.24 1.33
N LEU A 766 -18.55 4.90 0.71
CA LEU A 766 -18.03 3.53 0.58
C LEU A 766 -16.87 3.23 1.56
N ALA A 767 -16.51 4.17 2.43
CA ALA A 767 -15.43 3.95 3.39
C ALA A 767 -15.91 3.10 4.58
N ASP A 768 -15.08 2.15 5.02
CA ASP A 768 -15.37 1.30 6.18
C ASP A 768 -15.52 2.15 7.47
N ALA A 769 -16.68 2.08 8.12
CA ALA A 769 -17.02 2.82 9.33
C ALA A 769 -16.11 2.46 10.51
N ALA A 770 -15.69 1.20 10.62
CA ALA A 770 -14.81 0.75 11.70
C ALA A 770 -13.37 1.25 11.51
N GLU A 771 -12.87 1.21 10.28
CA GLU A 771 -11.53 1.73 9.97
C GLU A 771 -11.47 3.26 10.09
N THR A 772 -12.52 3.97 9.65
CA THR A 772 -12.62 5.42 9.81
C THR A 772 -12.70 5.83 11.28
N GLY A 773 -13.45 5.08 12.10
CA GLY A 773 -13.48 5.26 13.56
C GLY A 773 -12.11 5.05 14.23
N ARG A 774 -11.37 3.99 13.86
CA ARG A 774 -10.01 3.75 14.36
C ARG A 774 -9.03 4.85 13.97
N TYR A 775 -9.10 5.29 12.72
CA TYR A 775 -8.26 6.38 12.20
C TYR A 775 -8.55 7.70 12.93
N ALA A 776 -9.83 8.00 13.16
CA ALA A 776 -10.25 9.17 13.94
C ALA A 776 -9.74 9.12 15.38
N ALA A 777 -9.86 7.97 16.05
CA ALA A 777 -9.37 7.80 17.42
C ALA A 777 -7.84 7.99 17.54
N ALA A 778 -7.07 7.52 16.56
CA ALA A 778 -5.63 7.76 16.51
C ALA A 778 -5.30 9.25 16.33
N LEU A 779 -5.98 9.92 15.40
CA LEU A 779 -5.81 11.35 15.14
C LEU A 779 -6.11 12.21 16.36
N MET A 780 -7.20 11.92 17.09
CA MET A 780 -7.56 12.65 18.31
C MET A 780 -6.48 12.48 19.39
N ARG A 781 -5.96 11.27 19.60
CA ARG A 781 -4.86 11.02 20.55
C ARG A 781 -3.58 11.77 20.18
N ASP A 782 -3.25 11.84 18.89
CA ASP A 782 -2.07 12.56 18.42
C ASP A 782 -2.24 14.07 18.55
N ALA A 783 -3.46 14.59 18.34
CA ALA A 783 -3.80 15.98 18.61
C ALA A 783 -3.68 16.31 20.11
N ASP A 784 -4.18 15.45 21.00
CA ASP A 784 -4.06 15.61 22.45
C ASP A 784 -2.58 15.63 22.88
N ARG A 785 -1.77 14.69 22.39
CA ARG A 785 -0.32 14.64 22.64
C ARG A 785 0.39 15.89 22.15
N PHE A 786 0.04 16.35 20.95
CA PHE A 786 0.61 17.58 20.39
C PHE A 786 0.25 18.80 21.23
N SER A 787 -1.00 18.91 21.68
CA SER A 787 -1.44 20.00 22.54
C SER A 787 -0.68 20.01 23.88
N ALA A 788 -0.45 18.84 24.47
CA ALA A 788 0.30 18.69 25.71
C ALA A 788 1.79 19.03 25.53
N ASP A 789 2.38 18.68 24.39
CA ASP A 789 3.76 19.02 24.07
C ASP A 789 3.95 20.49 23.69
N LEU A 790 2.94 21.13 23.07
CA LEU A 790 2.95 22.56 22.79
C LEU A 790 2.86 23.39 24.09
N GLY A 791 2.18 22.86 25.12
CA GLY A 791 2.07 23.50 26.42
C GLY A 791 3.34 23.43 27.28
N LYS A 792 4.24 22.46 27.01
CA LYS A 792 5.54 22.30 27.69
C LYS A 792 6.62 23.15 27.04
#